data_AF-A0A821LZB6-F1
#
_entry.id   AF-A0A821LZB6-F1
#
_cell.length_a   1.000
_cell.length_b   1.000
_cell.length_c   1.000
_cell.angle_alpha   90.00
_cell.angle_beta   90.00
_cell.angle_gamma   90.00
#
_symmetry.space_group_name_H-M   'P 1'
#
loop_
_entity.id
_entity.type
_entity.pdbx_description
1 polymer ?
#
loop_
_entity_poly.entity_id
_entity_poly.type
_entity_poly.pdbx_seq_one_letter_code
_entity_poly.pdbx_strand_id
1 'polypeptide(L)'
;MRWTQRYGVMAIAIIVIITFIFILHQKQTYEEQTKQTIELLQNRIDYVSRLNDEHLQELSIIKQQNIRLTRSLNTIKSCHHRFEINNNISIININNTIIDETYNNNNNIIDSIKTNFHLPLSFSYLKHLTNKYDMLLPSFHRQTINKKFLRQNISFIIGIPTVKRDKQLYLIETIKSLIDNLNNEDIERILIVIFIAEPYDIEYVRTTAHQIEKLYNQYIENGLIEILSPPIEYYPDFDKLTLSLNDNKERVKWRTKQNYDFTYLMMYSSIRGKYYIQLEDDVITKPDYIHIIESFINKQKTQDWFMLEYSSLGFIGKMFHTSDLDALVNFFLMFSADKPIDWLLEYYQDTKYCSFGADIQTCSRTKSLHRFRFRPSLFQHIGIYSSLKGKIQKLKDKDFGKNIKLFKAHENPHVSSIISTLKNYDKHTLVSCYAGQNFFWALQPKKDDTIEFKYDPAILLSRIYFKSGNPEHPGDKFFNTTIDLLPYVQPKEEIINYIKDNDGYYTVANFSHDTGIAEAFINKAFGPISTVRLKVHTKSDAWVILNEIDIYIVMDILLNNQTTNYNDDPNRLWVEIDRGIRSKEAQRQFEAILKMPGLFKKETTSTTLISAALMKLATLFQEGTNEMRLNVTKVLDRIANQLQKSSMLDDPIKIIYSVMHSNDCIARAITLRALAIMAHILADDVEAHLHIRLALDSNDEIEILAAVKAAKKFIPCSKTFAMSISTKLVSLIEDLTTPLTIKSWLIPLFEHMTHDATVSMKGRQLLISLMTNDTTEEFLKIAVPTLARLAVKSHIEIGETVKFFLKFLKLEPRQNCRKLILCHLVPIARCGPIVWLDSTTEDLITFANNSDDDYVRLQVLRIIEALINGGGYISPTSTSDLKKLLQMFTIHNNIQVAYQCCSTTLRIILKYRNISNLSLVESTNNELFSLEIISL
;
A
#
# COMPACT_ATOMS: atom_id res chain seq x y z
N MET A 1 -73.45 -40.59 13.75
CA MET A 1 -73.19 -39.13 13.77
C MET A 1 -72.42 -38.59 14.98
N ARG A 2 -72.46 -39.20 16.18
CA ARG A 2 -71.73 -38.66 17.37
C ARG A 2 -70.22 -38.99 17.45
N TRP A 3 -69.72 -39.93 16.65
CA TRP A 3 -68.30 -40.32 16.68
C TRP A 3 -67.41 -39.39 15.85
N THR A 4 -67.88 -38.91 14.69
CA THR A 4 -67.10 -38.01 13.80
C THR A 4 -66.87 -36.62 14.37
N GLN A 5 -67.77 -36.11 15.24
CA GLN A 5 -67.59 -34.81 15.89
C GLN A 5 -66.53 -34.81 17.00
N ARG A 6 -66.33 -35.92 17.74
CA ARG A 6 -65.34 -35.96 18.84
C ARG A 6 -63.90 -36.03 18.33
N TYR A 7 -63.63 -36.79 17.28
CA TYR A 7 -62.30 -36.86 16.68
C TYR A 7 -61.92 -35.60 15.90
N GLY A 8 -62.91 -34.92 15.28
CA GLY A 8 -62.69 -33.63 14.64
C GLY A 8 -62.26 -32.53 15.62
N VAL A 9 -62.89 -32.47 16.79
CA VAL A 9 -62.53 -31.48 17.83
C VAL A 9 -61.16 -31.78 18.45
N MET A 10 -60.81 -33.06 18.68
CA MET A 10 -59.47 -33.43 19.13
C MET A 10 -58.38 -33.10 18.10
N ALA A 11 -58.63 -33.35 16.82
CA ALA A 11 -57.67 -33.05 15.75
C ALA A 11 -57.42 -31.53 15.65
N ILE A 12 -58.45 -30.71 15.77
CA ILE A 12 -58.32 -29.25 15.77
C ILE A 12 -57.55 -28.78 17.00
N ALA A 13 -57.82 -29.34 18.19
CA ALA A 13 -57.09 -28.98 19.40
C ALA A 13 -55.59 -29.31 19.31
N ILE A 14 -55.24 -30.47 18.71
CA ILE A 14 -53.83 -30.86 18.49
C ILE A 14 -53.14 -29.91 17.51
N ILE A 15 -53.81 -29.51 16.43
CA ILE A 15 -53.27 -28.54 15.46
C ILE A 15 -53.04 -27.17 16.12
N VAL A 16 -53.95 -26.72 16.98
CA VAL A 16 -53.80 -25.46 17.73
C VAL A 16 -52.62 -25.52 18.70
N ILE A 17 -52.41 -26.65 19.38
CA ILE A 17 -51.28 -26.83 20.30
C ILE A 17 -49.94 -26.87 19.53
N ILE A 18 -49.88 -27.60 18.41
CA ILE A 18 -48.67 -27.67 17.57
C ILE A 18 -48.32 -26.31 16.98
N THR A 19 -49.32 -25.55 16.51
CA THR A 19 -49.10 -24.19 16.00
C THR A 19 -48.65 -23.24 17.11
N PHE A 20 -49.18 -23.36 18.33
CA PHE A 20 -48.74 -22.54 19.47
C PHE A 20 -47.30 -22.86 19.90
N ILE A 21 -46.91 -24.14 19.92
CA ILE A 21 -45.53 -24.56 20.21
C ILE A 21 -44.57 -24.07 19.12
N PHE A 22 -44.98 -24.12 17.84
CA PHE A 22 -44.19 -23.62 16.73
C PHE A 22 -43.98 -22.08 16.81
N ILE A 23 -45.02 -21.33 17.20
CA ILE A 23 -44.93 -19.88 17.41
C ILE A 23 -44.00 -19.55 18.59
N LEU A 24 -44.07 -20.29 19.70
CA LEU A 24 -43.17 -20.10 20.85
C LEU A 24 -41.72 -20.40 20.50
N HIS A 25 -41.48 -21.48 19.73
CA HIS A 25 -40.14 -21.82 19.28
C HIS A 25 -39.59 -20.74 18.34
N GLN A 26 -40.37 -20.29 17.36
CA GLN A 26 -39.97 -19.17 16.49
C GLN A 26 -39.67 -17.89 17.27
N LYS A 27 -40.45 -17.57 18.30
CA LYS A 27 -40.21 -16.40 19.15
C LYS A 27 -38.87 -16.51 19.89
N GLN A 28 -38.56 -17.68 20.44
CA GLN A 28 -37.28 -17.91 21.15
C GLN A 28 -36.08 -17.84 20.19
N THR A 29 -36.21 -18.39 18.97
CA THR A 29 -35.17 -18.27 17.93
C THR A 29 -34.99 -16.82 17.47
N TYR A 30 -36.08 -16.05 17.35
CA TYR A 30 -36.03 -14.62 17.03
C TYR A 30 -35.37 -13.80 18.14
N GLU A 31 -35.61 -14.11 19.42
CA GLU A 31 -34.96 -13.45 20.57
C GLU A 31 -33.45 -13.74 20.63
N GLU A 32 -33.02 -14.96 20.29
CA GLU A 32 -31.59 -15.29 20.17
C GLU A 32 -30.93 -14.61 18.97
N GLN A 33 -31.58 -14.62 17.80
CA GLN A 33 -31.08 -13.93 16.61
C GLN A 33 -31.01 -12.41 16.80
N THR A 34 -31.99 -11.82 17.48
CA THR A 34 -31.96 -10.38 17.80
C THR A 34 -30.87 -10.06 18.82
N LYS A 35 -30.64 -10.89 19.84
CA LYS A 35 -29.49 -10.73 20.75
C LYS A 35 -28.15 -10.79 20.03
N GLN A 36 -27.95 -11.78 19.15
CA GLN A 36 -26.73 -11.89 18.34
C GLN A 36 -26.57 -10.69 17.39
N THR A 37 -27.66 -10.20 16.81
CA THR A 37 -27.64 -9.02 15.93
C THR A 37 -27.33 -7.74 16.72
N ILE A 38 -27.89 -7.59 17.92
CA ILE A 38 -27.59 -6.46 18.81
C ILE A 38 -26.12 -6.48 19.23
N GLU A 39 -25.57 -7.64 19.58
CA GLU A 39 -24.15 -7.80 19.93
C GLU A 39 -23.24 -7.51 18.72
N LEU A 40 -23.61 -7.96 17.52
CA LEU A 40 -22.91 -7.62 16.28
C LEU A 40 -22.97 -6.12 15.97
N LEU A 41 -24.13 -5.47 16.18
CA LEU A 41 -24.33 -4.04 15.97
C LEU A 41 -23.56 -3.22 17.00
N GLN A 42 -23.54 -3.63 18.26
CA GLN A 42 -22.71 -3.00 19.30
C GLN A 42 -21.23 -3.09 18.94
N ASN A 43 -20.75 -4.25 18.48
CA ASN A 43 -19.37 -4.41 18.00
C ASN A 43 -19.06 -3.53 16.78
N ARG A 44 -20.03 -3.32 15.87
CA ARG A 44 -19.87 -2.39 14.73
C ARG A 44 -19.87 -0.92 15.15
N ILE A 45 -20.72 -0.53 16.10
CA ILE A 45 -20.75 0.83 16.65
C ILE A 45 -19.44 1.13 17.37
N ASP A 46 -18.95 0.19 18.18
CA ASP A 46 -17.65 0.27 18.82
C ASP A 46 -16.52 0.44 17.80
N TYR A 47 -16.53 -0.38 16.74
CA TYR A 47 -15.57 -0.28 15.64
C TYR A 47 -15.59 1.09 14.96
N VAL A 48 -16.78 1.62 14.65
CA VAL A 48 -16.93 2.93 14.01
C VAL A 48 -16.53 4.08 14.96
N SER A 49 -16.84 3.97 16.25
CA SER A 49 -16.40 4.96 17.25
C SER A 49 -14.89 5.01 17.34
N ARG A 50 -14.21 3.84 17.41
CA ARG A 50 -12.75 3.75 17.41
C ARG A 50 -12.14 4.34 16.15
N LEU A 51 -12.71 4.04 14.97
CA LEU A 51 -12.26 4.59 13.70
C LEU A 51 -12.41 6.13 13.65
N ASN A 52 -13.45 6.66 14.28
CA ASN A 52 -13.67 8.10 14.38
C ASN A 52 -12.69 8.75 15.38
N ASP A 53 -12.37 8.08 16.48
CA ASP A 53 -11.35 8.51 17.45
C ASP A 53 -9.94 8.49 16.82
N GLU A 54 -9.63 7.49 16.00
CA GLU A 54 -8.41 7.44 15.19
C GLU A 54 -8.35 8.59 14.18
N HIS A 55 -9.44 8.88 13.48
CA HIS A 55 -9.48 10.03 12.56
C HIS A 55 -9.32 11.36 13.31
N LEU A 56 -9.84 11.49 14.54
CA LEU A 56 -9.63 12.66 15.39
C LEU A 56 -8.18 12.76 15.87
N GLN A 57 -7.55 11.64 16.25
CA GLN A 57 -6.12 11.58 16.54
C GLN A 57 -5.28 11.93 15.31
N GLU A 58 -5.57 11.39 14.12
CA GLU A 58 -4.88 11.74 12.87
C GLU A 58 -5.04 13.23 12.55
N LEU A 59 -6.23 13.81 12.72
CA LEU A 59 -6.46 15.25 12.54
C LEU A 59 -5.70 16.09 13.58
N SER A 60 -5.55 15.60 14.81
CA SER A 60 -4.76 16.27 15.85
C SER A 60 -3.26 16.25 15.52
N ILE A 61 -2.75 15.13 15.01
CA ILE A 61 -1.38 14.95 14.53
C ILE A 61 -1.12 15.87 13.34
N ILE A 62 -2.03 15.93 12.36
CA ILE A 62 -1.93 16.81 11.19
C ILE A 62 -1.97 18.29 11.61
N LYS A 63 -2.82 18.66 12.58
CA LYS A 63 -2.83 20.01 13.16
C LYS A 63 -1.50 20.35 13.83
N GLN A 64 -0.95 19.42 14.61
CA GLN A 64 0.33 19.59 15.29
C GLN A 64 1.51 19.68 14.30
N GLN A 65 1.48 18.87 13.23
CA GLN A 65 2.42 18.92 12.11
C GLN A 65 2.34 20.24 11.34
N ASN A 66 1.14 20.76 11.06
CA ASN A 66 0.97 22.08 10.43
C ASN A 66 1.50 23.23 11.30
N ILE A 67 1.29 23.18 12.61
CA ILE A 67 1.87 24.16 13.54
C ILE A 67 3.41 24.07 13.52
N ARG A 68 3.99 22.87 13.47
CA ARG A 68 5.44 22.64 13.37
C ARG A 68 6.03 23.09 12.03
N LEU A 69 5.35 22.79 10.93
CA LEU A 69 5.72 23.25 9.58
C LEU A 69 5.73 24.77 9.49
N THR A 70 4.80 25.43 10.16
CA THR A 70 4.70 26.91 10.19
C THR A 70 5.82 27.53 11.00
N ARG A 71 6.18 26.92 12.14
CA ARG A 71 7.37 27.33 12.92
C ARG A 71 8.64 27.13 12.11
N SER A 72 8.76 26.02 11.39
CA SER A 72 9.92 25.73 10.53
C SER A 72 10.00 26.69 9.34
N LEU A 73 8.88 27.00 8.69
CA LEU A 73 8.76 27.98 7.61
C LEU A 73 9.11 29.40 8.06
N ASN A 74 8.70 29.81 9.27
CA ASN A 74 9.07 31.10 9.84
C ASN A 74 10.55 31.18 10.17
N THR A 75 11.15 30.06 10.61
CA THR A 75 12.60 29.96 10.84
C THR A 75 13.38 30.05 9.52
N ILE A 76 12.91 29.38 8.46
CA ILE A 76 13.50 29.44 7.11
C ILE A 76 13.35 30.82 6.48
N LYS A 77 12.19 31.49 6.62
CA LYS A 77 11.99 32.88 6.18
C LYS A 77 12.98 33.84 6.85
N SER A 78 13.26 33.63 8.14
CA SER A 78 14.26 34.43 8.87
C SER A 78 15.71 34.19 8.43
N CYS A 79 16.02 33.01 7.88
CA CYS A 79 17.32 32.70 7.27
C CYS A 79 17.43 33.23 5.83
N HIS A 80 16.36 33.14 5.03
CA HIS A 80 16.34 33.62 3.64
C HIS A 80 16.47 35.15 3.56
N HIS A 81 15.84 35.88 4.50
CA HIS A 81 15.97 37.34 4.60
C HIS A 81 17.39 37.79 4.98
N ARG A 82 18.15 36.92 5.68
CA ARG A 82 19.56 37.13 6.05
C ARG A 82 20.51 36.93 4.87
N PHE A 83 20.12 36.12 3.88
CA PHE A 83 20.92 35.80 2.68
C PHE A 83 20.76 36.85 1.57
N GLU A 84 19.56 37.42 1.39
CA GLU A 84 19.33 38.52 0.43
C GLU A 84 19.99 39.84 0.85
N ILE A 85 20.10 40.11 2.16
CA ILE A 85 20.80 41.30 2.67
C ILE A 85 22.31 41.17 2.43
N ASN A 86 22.91 39.99 2.56
CA ASN A 86 24.35 39.80 2.34
C ASN A 86 24.78 39.90 0.86
N ASN A 87 23.92 39.49 -0.09
CA ASN A 87 24.23 39.60 -1.52
C ASN A 87 24.06 41.02 -2.08
N ASN A 88 23.21 41.86 -1.47
CA ASN A 88 23.10 43.27 -1.83
C ASN A 88 24.18 44.15 -1.17
N ILE A 89 24.86 43.66 -0.13
CA ILE A 89 25.96 44.38 0.55
C ILE A 89 27.31 44.21 -0.17
N SER A 90 27.46 43.26 -1.09
CA SER A 90 28.72 43.07 -1.87
C SER A 90 28.85 43.92 -3.14
N ILE A 91 27.85 44.74 -3.52
CA ILE A 91 27.90 45.56 -4.75
C ILE A 91 28.10 47.08 -4.48
N ILE A 92 28.04 47.55 -3.23
CA ILE A 92 28.29 48.97 -2.92
C ILE A 92 29.47 49.06 -1.97
N ASN A 93 30.66 49.03 -2.56
CA ASN A 93 31.90 49.35 -1.87
C ASN A 93 32.03 50.89 -1.79
N ILE A 94 32.52 51.37 -0.63
CA ILE A 94 33.22 52.66 -0.45
C ILE A 94 32.31 53.90 -0.31
N ASN A 95 31.99 54.25 0.93
CA ASN A 95 32.46 55.53 1.49
C ASN A 95 32.38 55.52 3.02
N ASN A 96 33.51 55.89 3.62
CA ASN A 96 33.70 56.07 5.05
C ASN A 96 32.76 57.13 5.63
N THR A 97 32.60 57.02 6.95
CA THR A 97 32.09 57.98 7.93
C THR A 97 30.62 57.81 8.34
N ILE A 98 30.46 57.56 9.64
CA ILE A 98 29.25 57.42 10.48
C ILE A 98 28.92 55.95 10.81
N ILE A 99 29.78 55.34 11.64
CA ILE A 99 29.56 54.02 12.24
C ILE A 99 29.11 54.09 13.72
N ASP A 100 29.11 55.23 14.40
CA ASP A 100 28.96 55.21 15.86
C ASP A 100 27.56 55.52 16.45
N GLU A 101 26.49 55.71 15.65
CA GLU A 101 25.17 56.06 16.23
C GLU A 101 23.99 55.13 15.90
N THR A 102 24.15 54.15 15.01
CA THR A 102 23.04 53.24 14.63
C THR A 102 23.21 51.81 15.14
N TYR A 103 24.20 51.53 16.00
CA TYR A 103 24.35 50.24 16.68
C TYR A 103 23.56 50.12 17.99
N ASN A 104 22.90 51.18 18.45
CA ASN A 104 22.13 51.17 19.71
C ASN A 104 20.60 51.15 19.55
N ASN A 105 20.04 51.31 18.34
CA ASN A 105 18.58 51.37 18.17
C ASN A 105 17.90 50.07 17.71
N ASN A 106 18.65 49.10 17.16
CA ASN A 106 18.05 47.86 16.65
C ASN A 106 18.02 46.69 17.65
N ASN A 107 18.58 46.87 18.86
CA ASN A 107 18.35 45.93 19.97
C ASN A 107 17.02 46.19 20.71
N ASN A 108 16.33 47.29 20.44
CA ASN A 108 15.13 47.67 21.17
C ASN A 108 13.83 47.06 20.63
N ILE A 109 13.78 46.57 19.39
CA ILE A 109 12.53 46.02 18.80
C ILE A 109 12.31 44.55 19.20
N ILE A 110 13.39 43.78 19.42
CA ILE A 110 13.30 42.43 19.98
C ILE A 110 13.11 42.48 21.51
N ASP A 111 13.60 43.53 22.17
CA ASP A 111 13.34 43.78 23.60
C ASP A 111 11.93 44.33 23.89
N SER A 112 11.19 44.87 22.90
CA SER A 112 9.82 45.34 23.10
C SER A 112 8.74 44.24 23.10
N ILE A 113 9.11 42.99 22.78
CA ILE A 113 8.30 41.80 23.10
C ILE A 113 8.96 41.02 24.25
N LYS A 114 9.62 41.73 25.19
CA LYS A 114 9.71 41.24 26.57
C LYS A 114 8.32 41.32 27.21
N THR A 115 7.49 40.35 26.87
CA THR A 115 6.87 39.63 27.99
C THR A 115 8.04 39.11 28.82
N ASN A 116 8.04 39.27 30.14
CA ASN A 116 9.13 38.85 31.03
C ASN A 116 9.33 37.31 31.08
N PHE A 117 9.04 36.58 29.99
CA PHE A 117 9.05 35.15 29.87
C PHE A 117 10.06 34.71 28.80
N HIS A 118 11.08 33.97 29.22
CA HIS A 118 11.94 33.20 28.32
C HIS A 118 11.19 31.94 27.88
N LEU A 119 10.79 31.86 26.61
CA LEU A 119 10.17 30.67 26.02
C LEU A 119 11.24 29.66 25.57
N PRO A 120 11.39 28.50 26.22
CA PRO A 120 12.34 27.50 25.76
C PRO A 120 11.88 26.88 24.43
N LEU A 121 12.66 27.10 23.36
CA LEU A 121 12.53 26.39 22.09
C LEU A 121 13.11 24.97 22.22
N SER A 122 12.70 24.03 21.35
CA SER A 122 13.35 22.72 21.21
C SER A 122 14.88 22.83 20.98
N PHE A 123 15.30 23.93 20.34
CA PHE A 123 16.71 24.28 20.11
C PHE A 123 17.46 24.83 21.34
N SER A 124 16.79 25.01 22.49
CA SER A 124 17.43 25.54 23.72
C SER A 124 18.53 24.62 24.26
N TYR A 125 18.48 23.34 23.92
CA TYR A 125 19.50 22.35 24.30
C TYR A 125 20.65 22.25 23.29
N LEU A 126 20.53 22.90 22.12
CA LEU A 126 21.60 23.03 21.12
C LEU A 126 22.28 24.39 21.22
N LYS A 127 22.79 24.72 22.42
CA LYS A 127 23.35 26.05 22.73
C LYS A 127 24.50 26.45 21.81
N HIS A 128 25.29 25.50 21.31
CA HIS A 128 26.38 25.76 20.35
C HIS A 128 25.89 26.18 18.96
N LEU A 129 24.62 25.94 18.64
CA LEU A 129 23.96 26.35 17.40
C LEU A 129 23.14 27.64 17.56
N THR A 130 23.24 28.33 18.69
CA THR A 130 22.56 29.63 18.90
C THR A 130 22.99 30.59 17.78
N ASN A 131 22.02 31.12 17.03
CA ASN A 131 22.20 31.96 15.85
C ASN A 131 22.82 31.30 14.59
N LYS A 132 22.93 29.96 14.57
CA LYS A 132 23.48 29.17 13.44
C LYS A 132 22.50 28.09 12.96
N TYR A 133 21.25 28.48 12.69
CA TYR A 133 20.18 27.54 12.28
C TYR A 133 20.43 26.87 10.93
N ASP A 134 21.24 27.47 10.06
CA ASP A 134 21.65 26.89 8.77
C ASP A 134 22.47 25.59 8.95
N MET A 135 23.06 25.38 10.13
CA MET A 135 23.81 24.18 10.50
C MET A 135 22.92 22.98 10.88
N LEU A 136 21.60 23.11 10.71
CA LEU A 136 20.66 21.98 10.77
C LEU A 136 20.35 21.42 9.38
N LEU A 137 20.79 22.10 8.32
CA LEU A 137 20.67 21.60 6.96
C LEU A 137 21.76 20.54 6.71
N PRO A 138 21.42 19.42 6.06
CA PRO A 138 22.38 18.37 5.76
C PRO A 138 23.51 18.91 4.87
N SER A 139 24.76 18.60 5.24
CA SER A 139 25.95 18.94 4.46
C SER A 139 26.04 18.10 3.18
N PHE A 140 25.50 16.89 3.23
CA PHE A 140 25.32 16.01 2.09
C PHE A 140 23.87 15.53 2.08
N HIS A 141 23.19 15.73 0.95
CA HIS A 141 21.83 15.28 0.76
C HIS A 141 21.65 14.74 -0.65
N ARG A 142 21.30 13.46 -0.74
CA ARG A 142 20.95 12.81 -1.98
C ARG A 142 19.54 12.25 -1.89
N GLN A 143 18.67 12.83 -2.71
CA GLN A 143 17.27 12.43 -2.94
C GLN A 143 17.02 12.41 -4.45
N THR A 144 15.86 11.89 -4.90
CA THR A 144 15.47 11.87 -6.31
C THR A 144 15.65 13.24 -6.99
N ILE A 145 16.16 13.22 -8.22
CA ILE A 145 16.38 14.44 -9.02
C ILE A 145 15.03 14.92 -9.59
N ASN A 146 14.09 14.01 -9.80
CA ASN A 146 12.79 14.33 -10.36
C ASN A 146 11.79 14.70 -9.27
N LYS A 147 11.42 15.99 -9.22
CA LYS A 147 10.46 16.51 -8.24
C LYS A 147 9.08 15.84 -8.26
N LYS A 148 8.72 15.14 -9.34
CA LYS A 148 7.46 14.35 -9.40
C LYS A 148 7.52 13.06 -8.59
N PHE A 149 8.71 12.50 -8.38
CA PHE A 149 8.93 11.28 -7.60
C PHE A 149 9.31 11.57 -6.14
N LEU A 150 9.35 12.85 -5.74
CA LEU A 150 9.37 13.22 -4.33
C LEU A 150 8.05 12.76 -3.70
N ARG A 151 8.15 11.79 -2.81
CA ARG A 151 6.99 11.14 -2.23
C ARG A 151 6.21 12.12 -1.34
N GLN A 152 4.93 12.22 -1.62
CA GLN A 152 3.95 12.93 -0.80
C GLN A 152 3.05 11.88 -0.14
N ASN A 153 2.63 12.09 1.11
CA ASN A 153 1.82 11.15 1.91
C ASN A 153 2.53 9.83 2.30
N ILE A 154 3.72 9.92 2.88
CA ILE A 154 4.45 8.77 3.43
C ILE A 154 3.74 8.27 4.71
N SER A 155 3.53 6.96 4.81
CA SER A 155 2.96 6.33 6.01
C SER A 155 4.06 5.96 7.02
N PHE A 156 5.14 5.34 6.55
CA PHE A 156 6.22 4.84 7.40
C PHE A 156 7.57 5.43 7.00
N ILE A 157 8.30 5.96 7.97
CA ILE A 157 9.70 6.39 7.80
C ILE A 157 10.59 5.42 8.56
N ILE A 158 11.56 4.84 7.87
CA ILE A 158 12.58 3.96 8.45
C ILE A 158 13.89 4.73 8.53
N GLY A 159 14.32 5.05 9.74
CA GLY A 159 15.59 5.72 9.99
C GLY A 159 16.73 4.72 10.23
N ILE A 160 17.81 4.83 9.44
CA ILE A 160 19.00 3.96 9.54
C ILE A 160 20.27 4.81 9.67
N PRO A 161 20.81 5.00 10.88
CA PRO A 161 22.10 5.63 11.09
C PRO A 161 23.24 4.64 10.83
N THR A 162 24.31 5.11 10.20
CA THR A 162 25.53 4.33 9.93
C THR A 162 26.78 5.12 10.30
N VAL A 163 27.79 4.40 10.78
CA VAL A 163 29.11 4.94 11.18
C VAL A 163 30.21 4.04 10.63
N LYS A 164 31.40 4.60 10.44
CA LYS A 164 32.55 3.89 9.90
C LYS A 164 33.03 2.83 10.91
N ARG A 165 33.19 1.60 10.44
CA ARG A 165 33.74 0.47 11.22
C ARG A 165 35.03 -0.01 10.58
N ASP A 166 35.98 -0.44 11.41
CA ASP A 166 37.30 -0.88 10.95
C ASP A 166 37.29 -2.25 10.24
N LYS A 167 36.29 -3.11 10.50
CA LYS A 167 36.32 -4.53 10.11
C LYS A 167 35.26 -4.97 9.10
N GLN A 168 34.03 -4.43 9.17
CA GLN A 168 32.91 -4.90 8.34
C GLN A 168 31.86 -3.81 8.15
N LEU A 169 31.29 -3.73 6.94
CA LEU A 169 30.17 -2.86 6.58
C LEU A 169 28.90 -3.70 6.45
N TYR A 170 27.90 -3.44 7.30
CA TYR A 170 26.63 -4.19 7.32
C TYR A 170 25.51 -3.50 6.54
N LEU A 171 25.65 -2.20 6.27
CA LEU A 171 24.59 -1.35 5.70
C LEU A 171 23.99 -1.90 4.41
N ILE A 172 24.82 -2.39 3.49
CA ILE A 172 24.36 -2.91 2.20
C ILE A 172 23.48 -4.15 2.39
N GLU A 173 23.83 -5.04 3.31
CA GLU A 173 23.03 -6.23 3.63
C GLU A 173 21.69 -5.85 4.27
N THR A 174 21.69 -4.84 5.14
CA THR A 174 20.49 -4.30 5.77
C THR A 174 19.55 -3.66 4.74
N ILE A 175 20.05 -2.81 3.84
CA ILE A 175 19.26 -2.20 2.75
C ILE A 175 18.69 -3.28 1.85
N LYS A 176 19.51 -4.27 1.47
CA LYS A 176 19.07 -5.40 0.65
C LYS A 176 17.93 -6.15 1.34
N SER A 177 18.10 -6.53 2.60
CA SER A 177 17.05 -7.26 3.35
C SER A 177 15.78 -6.43 3.47
N LEU A 178 15.87 -5.12 3.67
CA LEU A 178 14.71 -4.24 3.75
C LEU A 178 13.94 -4.19 2.43
N ILE A 179 14.63 -4.11 1.30
CA ILE A 179 14.01 -3.99 -0.03
C ILE A 179 13.47 -5.34 -0.50
N ASP A 180 14.24 -6.42 -0.39
CA ASP A 180 13.88 -7.75 -0.88
C ASP A 180 12.62 -8.32 -0.17
N ASN A 181 12.32 -7.82 1.03
CA ASN A 181 11.18 -8.23 1.84
C ASN A 181 9.97 -7.27 1.77
N LEU A 182 9.96 -6.30 0.83
CA LEU A 182 8.84 -5.40 0.59
C LEU A 182 7.92 -5.90 -0.53
N ASN A 183 6.62 -5.64 -0.37
CA ASN A 183 5.63 -5.84 -1.42
C ASN A 183 5.51 -4.60 -2.33
N ASN A 184 5.09 -4.82 -3.58
CA ASN A 184 4.92 -3.74 -4.55
C ASN A 184 3.95 -2.63 -4.09
N GLU A 185 2.90 -2.97 -3.33
CA GLU A 185 1.95 -2.00 -2.77
C GLU A 185 2.55 -1.18 -1.61
N ASP A 186 3.44 -1.80 -0.83
CA ASP A 186 4.10 -1.15 0.31
C ASP A 186 5.20 -0.19 -0.16
N ILE A 187 5.82 -0.49 -1.30
CA ILE A 187 6.89 0.32 -1.87
C ILE A 187 6.47 1.76 -2.04
N GLU A 188 5.21 2.13 -2.31
CA GLU A 188 4.82 3.54 -2.52
C GLU A 188 4.64 4.37 -1.23
N ARG A 189 4.48 3.71 -0.08
CA ARG A 189 4.07 4.34 1.20
C ARG A 189 5.20 4.55 2.20
N ILE A 190 6.43 4.18 1.84
CA ILE A 190 7.58 4.11 2.76
C ILE A 190 8.65 5.13 2.38
N LEU A 191 9.42 5.61 3.34
CA LEU A 191 10.67 6.32 3.09
C LEU A 191 11.78 5.72 3.96
N ILE A 192 12.86 5.26 3.33
CA ILE A 192 14.06 4.79 4.01
C ILE A 192 15.07 5.93 4.02
N VAL A 193 15.37 6.45 5.21
CA VAL A 193 16.33 7.54 5.40
C VAL A 193 17.63 6.97 5.95
N ILE A 194 18.66 6.96 5.10
CA ILE A 194 20.01 6.51 5.44
C ILE A 194 20.82 7.72 5.92
N PHE A 195 21.23 7.69 7.17
CA PHE A 195 21.98 8.77 7.82
C PHE A 195 23.43 8.36 8.05
N ILE A 196 24.34 8.92 7.26
CA ILE A 196 25.78 8.68 7.37
C ILE A 196 26.36 9.66 8.39
N ALA A 197 26.60 9.17 9.61
CA ALA A 197 26.99 9.96 10.77
C ALA A 197 28.52 10.15 10.88
N GLU A 198 29.20 10.40 9.75
CA GLU A 198 30.65 10.60 9.67
C GLU A 198 30.98 11.97 9.06
N PRO A 199 30.53 13.08 9.69
CA PRO A 199 30.68 14.42 9.11
C PRO A 199 32.13 14.85 8.96
N TYR A 200 33.05 14.25 9.71
CA TYR A 200 34.49 14.53 9.71
C TYR A 200 35.24 13.85 8.55
N ASP A 201 34.63 12.86 7.89
CA ASP A 201 35.22 12.09 6.79
C ASP A 201 34.30 12.15 5.56
N ILE A 202 34.37 13.30 4.87
CA ILE A 202 33.54 13.58 3.68
C ILE A 202 33.82 12.57 2.55
N GLU A 203 35.05 12.06 2.46
CA GLU A 203 35.42 11.05 1.47
C GLU A 203 34.69 9.72 1.73
N TYR A 204 34.62 9.29 2.99
CA TYR A 204 33.82 8.14 3.38
C TYR A 204 32.33 8.34 3.12
N VAL A 205 31.78 9.53 3.42
CA VAL A 205 30.38 9.88 3.13
C VAL A 205 30.09 9.74 1.63
N ARG A 206 30.91 10.36 0.78
CA ARG A 206 30.75 10.29 -0.68
C ARG A 206 30.92 8.88 -1.22
N THR A 207 31.92 8.14 -0.72
CA THR A 207 32.19 6.78 -1.18
C THR A 207 31.04 5.83 -0.82
N THR A 208 30.54 5.93 0.42
CA THR A 208 29.41 5.12 0.88
C THR A 208 28.13 5.48 0.13
N ALA A 209 27.84 6.77 -0.05
CA ALA A 209 26.71 7.23 -0.83
C ALA A 209 26.80 6.73 -2.29
N HIS A 210 27.97 6.83 -2.92
CA HIS A 210 28.18 6.35 -4.28
C HIS A 210 28.02 4.83 -4.43
N GLN A 211 28.44 4.06 -3.42
CA GLN A 211 28.21 2.60 -3.38
C GLN A 211 26.71 2.27 -3.32
N ILE A 212 25.94 3.00 -2.50
CA ILE A 212 24.48 2.84 -2.41
C ILE A 212 23.82 3.26 -3.73
N GLU A 213 24.24 4.36 -4.35
CA GLU A 213 23.75 4.79 -5.66
C GLU A 213 24.01 3.72 -6.73
N LYS A 214 25.21 3.17 -6.80
CA LYS A 214 25.56 2.16 -7.80
C LYS A 214 24.68 0.91 -7.71
N LEU A 215 24.28 0.50 -6.50
CA LEU A 215 23.48 -0.70 -6.27
C LEU A 215 21.96 -0.44 -6.32
N TYR A 216 21.51 0.74 -5.87
CA TYR A 216 20.10 1.03 -5.60
C TYR A 216 19.58 2.32 -6.26
N ASN A 217 20.23 2.81 -7.33
CA ASN A 217 19.84 4.05 -8.02
C ASN A 217 18.35 4.11 -8.36
N GLN A 218 17.77 3.00 -8.81
CA GLN A 218 16.34 2.91 -9.14
C GLN A 218 15.44 3.27 -7.95
N TYR A 219 15.80 2.85 -6.74
CA TYR A 219 15.03 3.10 -5.53
C TYR A 219 15.23 4.53 -5.00
N ILE A 220 16.41 5.12 -5.21
CA ILE A 220 16.67 6.54 -4.92
C ILE A 220 15.86 7.43 -5.87
N GLU A 221 15.86 7.15 -7.17
CA GLU A 221 15.14 7.95 -8.16
C GLU A 221 13.61 7.82 -8.04
N ASN A 222 13.10 6.67 -7.57
CA ASN A 222 11.68 6.49 -7.22
C ASN A 222 11.32 7.02 -5.81
N GLY A 223 12.25 7.71 -5.15
CA GLY A 223 12.03 8.37 -3.86
C GLY A 223 11.86 7.44 -2.65
N LEU A 224 12.18 6.14 -2.78
CA LEU A 224 12.11 5.19 -1.67
C LEU A 224 13.26 5.40 -0.67
N ILE A 225 14.44 5.76 -1.16
CA ILE A 225 15.66 5.91 -0.37
C ILE A 225 16.16 7.36 -0.46
N GLU A 226 16.53 7.91 0.69
CA GLU A 226 17.25 9.18 0.79
C GLU A 226 18.49 9.03 1.65
N ILE A 227 19.56 9.73 1.26
CA ILE A 227 20.86 9.67 1.94
C ILE A 227 21.20 11.05 2.48
N LEU A 228 21.58 11.10 3.76
CA LEU A 228 21.86 12.32 4.51
C LEU A 228 23.18 12.21 5.25
N SER A 229 23.87 13.33 5.38
CA SER A 229 24.94 13.53 6.35
C SER A 229 24.82 14.92 6.98
N PRO A 230 25.01 15.07 8.30
CA PRO A 230 24.90 16.35 8.98
C PRO A 230 26.18 17.19 8.75
N PRO A 231 26.13 18.51 8.96
CA PRO A 231 27.34 19.33 9.01
C PRO A 231 28.12 19.05 10.31
N ILE A 232 29.42 19.33 10.30
CA ILE A 232 30.31 19.09 11.46
C ILE A 232 29.85 19.90 12.66
N GLU A 233 29.38 21.12 12.41
CA GLU A 233 28.93 22.11 13.38
C GLU A 233 27.68 21.68 14.15
N TYR A 234 26.92 20.72 13.62
CA TYR A 234 25.77 20.15 14.34
C TYR A 234 26.18 19.54 15.67
N TYR A 235 27.37 18.96 15.76
CA TYR A 235 27.87 18.33 16.97
C TYR A 235 28.57 19.34 17.88
N PRO A 236 28.34 19.28 19.20
CA PRO A 236 29.09 20.11 20.15
C PRO A 236 30.55 19.65 20.23
N ASP A 237 31.39 20.50 20.80
CA ASP A 237 32.76 20.15 21.12
C ASP A 237 32.81 19.03 22.18
N PHE A 238 32.99 17.80 21.70
CA PHE A 238 33.01 16.60 22.53
C PHE A 238 34.21 16.53 23.48
N ASP A 239 35.23 17.36 23.30
CA ASP A 239 36.37 17.39 24.21
C ASP A 239 36.08 18.08 25.54
N LYS A 240 35.01 18.88 25.59
CA LYS A 240 34.52 19.58 26.78
C LYS A 240 33.47 18.79 27.58
N LEU A 241 33.17 17.55 27.19
CA LEU A 241 32.21 16.71 27.90
C LEU A 241 32.73 16.30 29.28
N THR A 242 31.85 16.32 30.28
CA THR A 242 32.11 15.81 31.63
C THR A 242 32.05 14.28 31.65
N LEU A 243 32.93 13.66 32.43
CA LEU A 243 32.88 12.21 32.65
C LEU A 243 31.69 11.86 33.55
N SER A 244 30.94 10.83 33.18
CA SER A 244 29.83 10.31 33.97
C SER A 244 29.68 8.79 33.78
N LEU A 245 28.99 8.12 34.72
CA LEU A 245 28.79 6.66 34.77
C LEU A 245 30.08 5.82 34.92
N ASN A 246 31.18 6.41 35.41
CA ASN A 246 32.51 5.79 35.42
C ASN A 246 33.00 5.33 34.03
N ASP A 247 32.44 5.91 32.97
CA ASP A 247 32.88 5.65 31.60
C ASP A 247 34.17 6.43 31.30
N ASN A 248 35.02 5.87 30.42
CA ASN A 248 36.17 6.59 29.88
C ASN A 248 35.72 7.68 28.87
N LYS A 249 36.61 8.63 28.55
CA LYS A 249 36.29 9.75 27.65
C LYS A 249 35.77 9.27 26.29
N GLU A 250 36.35 8.21 25.72
CA GLU A 250 35.94 7.65 24.43
C GLU A 250 34.50 7.11 24.45
N ARG A 251 34.13 6.40 25.51
CA ARG A 251 32.78 5.85 25.68
C ARG A 251 31.75 6.96 25.92
N VAL A 252 32.10 7.99 26.67
CA VAL A 252 31.27 9.21 26.84
C VAL A 252 31.04 9.87 25.48
N LYS A 253 32.10 10.13 24.70
CA LYS A 253 31.98 10.68 23.35
C LYS A 253 31.09 9.81 22.45
N TRP A 254 31.29 8.50 22.47
CA TRP A 254 30.52 7.55 21.66
C TRP A 254 29.02 7.58 21.97
N ARG A 255 28.62 7.50 23.26
CA ARG A 255 27.19 7.51 23.63
C ARG A 255 26.52 8.87 23.42
N THR A 256 27.27 9.96 23.65
CA THR A 256 26.77 11.31 23.39
C THR A 256 26.56 11.52 21.90
N LYS A 257 27.53 11.13 21.06
CA LYS A 257 27.38 11.19 19.60
C LYS A 257 26.17 10.39 19.12
N GLN A 258 25.93 9.19 19.65
CA GLN A 258 24.76 8.38 19.29
C GLN A 258 23.43 9.09 19.61
N ASN A 259 23.33 9.80 20.74
CA ASN A 259 22.15 10.63 21.05
C ASN A 259 21.93 11.71 19.98
N TYR A 260 22.99 12.42 19.58
CA TYR A 260 22.91 13.41 18.51
C TYR A 260 22.53 12.78 17.16
N ASP A 261 23.11 11.64 16.81
CA ASP A 261 22.84 10.93 15.55
C ASP A 261 21.35 10.57 15.42
N PHE A 262 20.75 9.99 16.47
CA PHE A 262 19.34 9.59 16.43
C PHE A 262 18.41 10.81 16.48
N THR A 263 18.73 11.82 17.28
CA THR A 263 17.91 13.04 17.34
C THR A 263 17.90 13.81 16.02
N TYR A 264 19.02 13.89 15.31
CA TYR A 264 19.06 14.50 13.96
C TYR A 264 18.11 13.78 13.00
N LEU A 265 18.16 12.44 13.00
CA LEU A 265 17.33 11.61 12.14
C LEU A 265 15.84 11.72 12.49
N MET A 266 15.50 11.76 13.78
CA MET A 266 14.14 11.97 14.26
C MET A 266 13.62 13.38 13.91
N MET A 267 14.44 14.42 14.08
CA MET A 267 14.10 15.79 13.69
C MET A 267 13.77 15.88 12.20
N TYR A 268 14.62 15.30 11.35
CA TYR A 268 14.41 15.26 9.90
C TYR A 268 13.12 14.50 9.51
N SER A 269 12.76 13.47 10.27
CA SER A 269 11.61 12.60 9.99
C SER A 269 10.27 13.11 10.55
N SER A 270 10.31 14.03 11.53
CA SER A 270 9.15 14.48 12.35
C SER A 270 7.94 14.99 11.57
N ILE A 271 8.14 15.53 10.37
CA ILE A 271 7.07 16.14 9.54
C ILE A 271 6.82 15.40 8.23
N ARG A 272 7.46 14.25 8.02
CA ARG A 272 7.53 13.63 6.69
C ARG A 272 6.60 12.43 6.52
N GLY A 273 6.03 11.90 7.60
CA GLY A 273 5.18 10.71 7.56
C GLY A 273 4.35 10.53 8.84
N LYS A 274 3.58 9.45 8.92
CA LYS A 274 2.70 9.16 10.08
C LYS A 274 3.46 8.44 11.22
N TYR A 275 4.27 7.45 10.86
CA TYR A 275 5.01 6.61 11.80
C TYR A 275 6.51 6.66 11.52
N TYR A 276 7.31 6.65 12.58
CA TYR A 276 8.76 6.56 12.52
C TYR A 276 9.24 5.27 13.16
N ILE A 277 10.07 4.52 12.44
CA ILE A 277 10.70 3.27 12.89
C ILE A 277 12.21 3.49 12.93
N GLN A 278 12.79 3.33 14.11
CA GLN A 278 14.24 3.37 14.28
C GLN A 278 14.84 1.98 14.05
N LEU A 279 15.81 1.89 13.13
CA LEU A 279 16.65 0.72 12.92
C LEU A 279 18.13 1.09 13.07
N GLU A 280 18.98 0.07 12.99
CA GLU A 280 20.44 0.17 12.90
C GLU A 280 20.91 -0.38 11.53
N ASP A 281 22.16 -0.15 11.17
CA ASP A 281 22.72 -0.54 9.86
C ASP A 281 23.14 -2.02 9.77
N ASP A 282 22.89 -2.83 10.80
CA ASP A 282 23.22 -4.24 10.91
C ASP A 282 22.01 -5.12 11.28
N VAL A 283 20.91 -4.94 10.53
CA VAL A 283 19.61 -5.58 10.78
C VAL A 283 19.10 -6.32 9.55
N ILE A 284 18.58 -7.53 9.76
CA ILE A 284 17.78 -8.26 8.76
C ILE A 284 16.29 -8.25 9.14
N THR A 285 15.43 -8.33 8.13
CA THR A 285 13.97 -8.23 8.26
C THR A 285 13.26 -9.52 7.87
N LYS A 286 12.03 -9.70 8.35
CA LYS A 286 11.11 -10.73 7.84
C LYS A 286 10.40 -10.28 6.57
N PRO A 287 9.99 -11.22 5.69
CA PRO A 287 9.09 -10.92 4.57
C PRO A 287 7.81 -10.23 5.07
N ASP A 288 7.27 -9.31 4.26
CA ASP A 288 6.00 -8.62 4.51
C ASP A 288 5.96 -7.83 5.82
N TYR A 289 7.12 -7.42 6.35
CA TYR A 289 7.21 -6.79 7.67
C TYR A 289 6.32 -5.55 7.80
N ILE A 290 6.13 -4.75 6.73
CA ILE A 290 5.27 -3.57 6.75
C ILE A 290 3.80 -3.94 6.87
N HIS A 291 3.34 -4.92 6.10
CA HIS A 291 1.98 -5.42 6.21
C HIS A 291 1.71 -5.99 7.62
N ILE A 292 2.69 -6.69 8.22
CA ILE A 292 2.58 -7.19 9.59
C ILE A 292 2.53 -6.04 10.60
N ILE A 293 3.37 -5.01 10.42
CA ILE A 293 3.35 -3.78 11.24
C ILE A 293 1.98 -3.12 11.18
N GLU A 294 1.42 -2.93 9.99
CA GLU A 294 0.11 -2.31 9.77
C GLU A 294 -1.03 -3.14 10.38
N SER A 295 -1.00 -4.47 10.20
CA SER A 295 -1.94 -5.38 10.87
C SER A 295 -1.84 -5.30 12.40
N PHE A 296 -0.64 -5.12 12.95
CA PHE A 296 -0.45 -4.94 14.38
C PHE A 296 -1.08 -3.60 14.81
N ILE A 297 -0.69 -2.47 14.21
CA ILE A 297 -1.28 -1.14 14.50
C ILE A 297 -2.81 -1.20 14.48
N ASN A 298 -3.39 -1.85 13.47
CA ASN A 298 -4.85 -2.01 13.35
C ASN A 298 -5.49 -2.77 14.53
N LYS A 299 -4.75 -3.66 15.21
CA LYS A 299 -5.20 -4.35 16.44
C LYS A 299 -5.11 -3.47 17.68
N GLN A 300 -4.19 -2.50 17.73
CA GLN A 300 -4.02 -1.57 18.85
C GLN A 300 -4.79 -0.25 18.67
N LYS A 301 -5.58 -0.12 17.62
CA LYS A 301 -6.41 1.06 17.32
C LYS A 301 -7.27 1.59 18.48
N THR A 302 -7.64 0.73 19.41
CA THR A 302 -8.46 1.08 20.58
C THR A 302 -7.67 1.48 21.81
N GLN A 303 -6.35 1.35 21.77
CA GLN A 303 -5.46 1.54 22.90
C GLN A 303 -4.56 2.75 22.62
N ASP A 304 -4.44 3.65 23.60
CA ASP A 304 -3.51 4.76 23.53
C ASP A 304 -2.09 4.24 23.79
N TRP A 305 -1.37 3.92 22.71
CA TRP A 305 -0.01 3.40 22.77
C TRP A 305 1.03 4.48 22.49
N PHE A 306 2.14 4.41 23.20
CA PHE A 306 3.27 5.32 23.02
C PHE A 306 4.32 4.75 22.06
N MET A 307 4.58 3.45 22.17
CA MET A 307 5.62 2.79 21.40
C MET A 307 5.22 1.36 21.07
N LEU A 308 5.38 0.98 19.80
CA LEU A 308 5.30 -0.41 19.37
C LEU A 308 6.71 -0.97 19.16
N GLU A 309 6.92 -2.19 19.64
CA GLU A 309 8.23 -2.84 19.59
C GLU A 309 8.20 -4.08 18.70
N TYR A 310 9.09 -4.09 17.71
CA TYR A 310 9.23 -5.21 16.78
C TYR A 310 10.56 -5.97 16.98
N SER A 311 11.39 -5.53 17.92
CA SER A 311 12.53 -6.26 18.48
C SER A 311 12.67 -5.99 19.99
N SER A 312 13.16 -7.00 20.73
CA SER A 312 13.63 -6.87 22.12
C SER A 312 14.98 -6.19 22.25
N LEU A 313 15.76 -6.10 21.18
CA LEU A 313 17.14 -5.65 21.24
C LEU A 313 17.24 -4.13 21.21
N GLY A 314 17.66 -3.53 22.33
CA GLY A 314 18.03 -2.12 22.41
C GLY A 314 16.98 -1.19 21.81
N PHE A 315 17.43 -0.30 20.93
CA PHE A 315 16.62 0.70 20.22
C PHE A 315 16.17 0.24 18.81
N ILE A 316 16.42 -1.02 18.45
CA ILE A 316 16.08 -1.57 17.13
C ILE A 316 14.58 -1.87 17.08
N GLY A 317 13.93 -1.49 15.98
CA GLY A 317 12.54 -1.81 15.71
C GLY A 317 11.58 -1.14 16.70
N LYS A 318 11.95 0.02 17.25
CA LYS A 318 11.07 0.88 18.04
C LYS A 318 10.32 1.81 17.11
N MET A 319 9.00 1.78 17.19
CA MET A 319 8.12 2.61 16.38
C MET A 319 7.37 3.62 17.23
N PHE A 320 7.31 4.85 16.73
CA PHE A 320 6.64 5.99 17.36
C PHE A 320 5.74 6.71 16.35
N HIS A 321 4.73 7.41 16.85
CA HIS A 321 4.07 8.43 16.05
C HIS A 321 5.03 9.60 15.80
N THR A 322 5.04 10.15 14.58
CA THR A 322 5.90 11.31 14.27
C THR A 322 5.53 12.56 15.07
N SER A 323 4.28 12.67 15.53
CA SER A 323 3.83 13.71 16.48
C SER A 323 4.58 13.67 17.81
N ASP A 324 5.01 12.50 18.29
CA ASP A 324 5.66 12.36 19.59
C ASP A 324 7.17 12.61 19.54
N LEU A 325 7.76 12.64 18.34
CA LEU A 325 9.21 12.74 18.17
C LEU A 325 9.80 14.03 18.74
N ASP A 326 9.13 15.18 18.64
CA ASP A 326 9.68 16.43 19.20
C ASP A 326 9.89 16.36 20.72
N ALA A 327 8.95 15.73 21.44
CA ALA A 327 9.06 15.59 22.89
C ALA A 327 10.21 14.65 23.26
N LEU A 328 10.35 13.55 22.51
CA LEU A 328 11.47 12.61 22.64
C LEU A 328 12.81 13.28 22.32
N VAL A 329 12.91 14.00 21.19
CA VAL A 329 14.11 14.72 20.77
C VAL A 329 14.55 15.71 21.85
N ASN A 330 13.61 16.50 22.40
CA ASN A 330 13.95 17.44 23.47
C ASN A 330 14.47 16.75 24.72
N PHE A 331 13.85 15.64 25.12
CA PHE A 331 14.30 14.86 26.27
C PHE A 331 15.68 14.23 26.04
N PHE A 332 15.93 13.69 24.84
CA PHE A 332 17.21 13.10 24.47
C PHE A 332 18.32 14.15 24.40
N LEU A 333 18.05 15.31 23.83
CA LEU A 333 19.02 16.41 23.77
C LEU A 333 19.34 16.96 25.16
N MET A 334 18.33 17.10 26.03
CA MET A 334 18.49 17.60 27.40
C MET A 334 19.47 16.76 28.23
N PHE A 335 19.50 15.44 28.02
CA PHE A 335 20.37 14.51 28.76
C PHE A 335 21.40 13.79 27.87
N SER A 336 21.72 14.37 26.70
CA SER A 336 22.56 13.76 25.67
C SER A 336 23.99 13.45 26.15
N ALA A 337 24.52 14.25 27.08
CA ALA A 337 25.83 14.04 27.71
C ALA A 337 25.77 13.03 28.89
N ASP A 338 24.61 12.80 29.48
CA ASP A 338 24.49 12.15 30.80
C ASP A 338 24.20 10.66 30.75
N LYS A 339 23.43 10.21 29.75
CA LYS A 339 22.96 8.81 29.64
C LYS A 339 22.92 8.36 28.17
N PRO A 340 23.05 7.05 27.90
CA PRO A 340 22.84 6.51 26.56
C PRO A 340 21.36 6.53 26.16
N ILE A 341 21.08 6.53 24.86
CA ILE A 341 19.72 6.72 24.32
C ILE A 341 18.70 5.68 24.79
N ASP A 342 19.12 4.41 24.87
CA ASP A 342 18.26 3.31 25.34
C ASP A 342 17.72 3.58 26.75
N TRP A 343 18.58 4.11 27.61
CA TRP A 343 18.21 4.44 28.98
C TRP A 343 17.34 5.68 29.03
N LEU A 344 17.64 6.68 28.19
CA LEU A 344 16.81 7.88 28.09
C LEU A 344 15.39 7.55 27.65
N LEU A 345 15.21 6.60 26.72
CA LEU A 345 13.87 6.13 26.34
C LEU A 345 13.14 5.46 27.51
N GLU A 346 13.85 4.64 28.30
CA GLU A 346 13.26 4.00 29.48
C GLU A 346 12.89 5.05 30.54
N TYR A 347 13.78 6.00 30.83
CA TYR A 347 13.52 7.09 31.78
C TYR A 347 12.41 8.04 31.33
N TYR A 348 12.26 8.27 30.03
CA TYR A 348 11.14 9.04 29.49
C TYR A 348 9.81 8.36 29.84
N GLN A 349 9.72 7.04 29.67
CA GLN A 349 8.53 6.26 30.04
C GLN A 349 8.31 6.22 31.54
N ASP A 350 9.36 6.05 32.35
CA ASP A 350 9.27 6.09 33.81
C ASP A 350 8.68 7.43 34.27
N THR A 351 9.19 8.53 33.71
CA THR A 351 8.73 9.89 34.03
C THR A 351 7.29 10.13 33.58
N LYS A 352 6.88 9.56 32.45
CA LYS A 352 5.55 9.80 31.86
C LYS A 352 4.45 8.95 32.50
N TYR A 353 4.76 7.72 32.92
CA TYR A 353 3.74 6.73 33.30
C TYR A 353 3.84 6.22 34.74
N CYS A 354 5.02 6.26 35.37
CA CYS A 354 5.18 5.68 36.69
C CYS A 354 4.98 6.72 37.78
N SER A 355 4.18 6.37 38.79
CA SER A 355 3.99 7.23 39.97
C SER A 355 5.26 7.28 40.81
N PHE A 356 5.54 8.45 41.39
CA PHE A 356 6.67 8.63 42.30
C PHE A 356 6.59 7.65 43.47
N GLY A 357 7.65 6.86 43.68
CA GLY A 357 7.72 5.85 44.75
C GLY A 357 7.04 4.51 44.44
N ALA A 358 6.50 4.30 43.23
CA ALA A 358 5.97 3.00 42.83
C ALA A 358 7.09 1.95 42.73
N ASP A 359 6.78 0.70 43.09
CA ASP A 359 7.71 -0.41 42.92
C ASP A 359 7.93 -0.76 41.44
N ILE A 360 9.05 -1.43 41.16
CA ILE A 360 9.48 -1.78 39.80
C ILE A 360 8.43 -2.60 39.06
N GLN A 361 7.69 -3.48 39.75
CA GLN A 361 6.72 -4.37 39.13
C GLN A 361 5.45 -3.62 38.74
N THR A 362 4.96 -2.74 39.61
CA THR A 362 3.83 -1.85 39.31
C THR A 362 4.18 -0.90 38.15
N CYS A 363 5.35 -0.26 38.19
CA CYS A 363 5.80 0.62 37.10
C CYS A 363 5.95 -0.14 35.76
N SER A 364 6.51 -1.36 35.79
CA SER A 364 6.63 -2.21 34.59
C SER A 364 5.26 -2.58 34.01
N ARG A 365 4.28 -2.89 34.88
CA ARG A 365 2.91 -3.19 34.46
C ARG A 365 2.25 -1.97 33.83
N THR A 366 2.39 -0.78 34.41
CA THR A 366 1.83 0.45 33.84
C THR A 366 2.46 0.77 32.49
N LYS A 367 3.79 0.66 32.35
CA LYS A 367 4.47 0.83 31.07
C LYS A 367 3.97 -0.16 30.00
N SER A 368 3.70 -1.41 30.37
CA SER A 368 3.21 -2.42 29.42
C SER A 368 1.82 -2.12 28.83
N LEU A 369 1.05 -1.21 29.42
CA LEU A 369 -0.23 -0.74 28.87
C LEU A 369 -0.06 0.28 27.73
N HIS A 370 1.12 0.88 27.60
CA HIS A 370 1.44 1.88 26.56
C HIS A 370 2.59 1.43 25.64
N ARG A 371 3.26 0.32 25.99
CA ARG A 371 4.37 -0.30 25.24
C ARG A 371 3.96 -1.70 24.82
N PHE A 372 3.57 -1.85 23.56
CA PHE A 372 3.14 -3.15 23.03
C PHE A 372 4.23 -3.77 22.17
N ARG A 373 4.60 -5.00 22.53
CA ARG A 373 5.61 -5.76 21.81
C ARG A 373 4.97 -6.79 20.88
N PHE A 374 5.32 -6.71 19.60
CA PHE A 374 4.94 -7.72 18.61
C PHE A 374 5.81 -8.98 18.77
N ARG A 375 5.14 -10.14 18.71
CA ARG A 375 5.79 -11.45 18.72
C ARG A 375 5.22 -12.32 17.59
N PRO A 376 6.06 -12.97 16.77
CA PRO A 376 7.53 -13.03 16.83
C PRO A 376 8.20 -11.74 16.32
N SER A 377 9.42 -11.43 16.75
CA SER A 377 10.13 -10.21 16.33
C SER A 377 10.33 -10.16 14.81
N LEU A 378 10.27 -8.96 14.23
CA LEU A 378 10.38 -8.71 12.78
C LEU A 378 11.78 -8.33 12.33
N PHE A 379 12.62 -7.89 13.27
CA PHE A 379 13.97 -7.40 13.03
C PHE A 379 14.98 -8.21 13.85
N GLN A 380 16.12 -8.53 13.24
CA GLN A 380 17.22 -9.25 13.88
C GLN A 380 18.54 -8.57 13.62
N HIS A 381 19.25 -8.26 14.71
CA HIS A 381 20.60 -7.74 14.66
C HIS A 381 21.59 -8.84 14.22
N ILE A 382 22.41 -8.55 13.21
CA ILE A 382 23.43 -9.45 12.65
C ILE A 382 24.86 -8.96 12.90
N GLY A 383 25.03 -7.74 13.43
CA GLY A 383 26.33 -7.13 13.67
C GLY A 383 27.16 -7.91 14.69
N ILE A 384 28.35 -8.38 14.29
CA ILE A 384 29.30 -9.04 15.21
C ILE A 384 30.24 -8.00 15.82
N TYR A 385 30.64 -7.00 15.04
CA TYR A 385 31.55 -5.94 15.47
C TYR A 385 30.79 -4.65 15.72
N SER A 386 30.85 -4.18 16.97
CA SER A 386 30.22 -2.93 17.37
C SER A 386 30.96 -1.72 16.78
N SER A 387 30.24 -0.61 16.63
CA SER A 387 30.84 0.71 16.36
C SER A 387 31.73 1.21 17.50
N LEU A 388 31.58 0.68 18.72
CA LEU A 388 32.52 0.91 19.81
C LEU A 388 33.74 0.01 19.62
N LYS A 389 34.92 0.61 19.42
CA LYS A 389 36.18 -0.11 19.15
C LYS A 389 36.43 -1.22 20.19
N GLY A 390 36.68 -2.43 19.70
CA GLY A 390 36.99 -3.60 20.51
C GLY A 390 35.78 -4.37 21.08
N LYS A 391 34.54 -3.87 20.96
CA LYS A 391 33.34 -4.56 21.47
C LYS A 391 32.78 -5.54 20.43
N ILE A 392 32.70 -6.82 20.81
CA ILE A 392 32.05 -7.88 20.02
C ILE A 392 30.63 -8.08 20.55
N GLN A 393 29.64 -8.02 19.67
CA GLN A 393 28.24 -8.19 19.99
C GLN A 393 27.72 -9.50 19.37
N LYS A 394 27.17 -10.39 20.20
CA LYS A 394 26.59 -11.68 19.74
C LYS A 394 25.13 -11.85 20.11
N LEU A 395 24.49 -10.77 20.58
CA LEU A 395 23.08 -10.79 20.96
C LEU A 395 22.21 -11.08 19.74
N LYS A 396 21.36 -12.11 19.86
CA LYS A 396 20.27 -12.39 18.93
C LYS A 396 18.93 -12.21 19.64
N ASP A 397 17.88 -11.89 18.90
CA ASP A 397 16.56 -11.67 19.48
C ASP A 397 15.91 -13.04 19.73
N LYS A 398 15.53 -13.29 20.98
CA LYS A 398 14.98 -14.58 21.42
C LYS A 398 13.65 -14.93 20.73
N ASP A 399 12.89 -13.92 20.30
CA ASP A 399 11.57 -14.07 19.71
C ASP A 399 11.59 -13.96 18.17
N PHE A 400 12.75 -13.76 17.54
CA PHE A 400 12.87 -13.69 16.09
C PHE A 400 12.66 -15.09 15.45
N GLY A 401 13.21 -16.15 16.07
CA GLY A 401 13.32 -17.52 15.50
C GLY A 401 12.49 -18.61 16.19
N LYS A 402 11.16 -18.52 16.17
CA LYS A 402 10.29 -19.73 16.28
C LYS A 402 9.40 -19.99 15.07
N ASN A 403 9.15 -18.96 14.25
CA ASN A 403 8.30 -19.01 13.05
C ASN A 403 8.92 -18.26 11.86
N ILE A 404 10.24 -18.23 11.73
CA ILE A 404 10.85 -17.88 10.44
C ILE A 404 10.65 -19.11 9.57
N LYS A 405 10.02 -18.95 8.40
CA LYS A 405 10.12 -19.98 7.36
C LYS A 405 11.58 -20.02 6.95
N LEU A 406 12.34 -20.94 7.54
CA LEU A 406 13.78 -21.17 7.27
C LEU A 406 14.02 -21.80 5.90
N PHE A 407 12.96 -22.00 5.14
CA PHE A 407 12.93 -22.54 3.79
C PHE A 407 11.84 -21.82 3.00
N LYS A 408 12.03 -21.73 1.68
CA LYS A 408 10.99 -21.24 0.76
C LYS A 408 10.16 -22.44 0.30
N ALA A 409 8.85 -22.38 0.47
CA ALA A 409 7.97 -23.42 -0.06
C ALA A 409 8.02 -23.41 -1.60
N HIS A 410 8.17 -24.59 -2.18
CA HIS A 410 8.32 -24.80 -3.62
C HIS A 410 7.81 -26.21 -3.98
N GLU A 411 7.57 -26.44 -5.26
CA GLU A 411 7.20 -27.76 -5.79
C GLU A 411 8.23 -28.16 -6.85
N ASN A 412 8.81 -29.34 -6.69
CA ASN A 412 9.79 -29.89 -7.63
C ASN A 412 9.22 -31.11 -8.35
N PRO A 413 9.77 -31.46 -9.54
CA PRO A 413 9.37 -32.66 -10.29
C PRO A 413 9.54 -33.93 -9.45
N HIS A 414 8.67 -34.93 -9.67
CA HIS A 414 8.76 -36.20 -8.97
C HIS A 414 10.12 -36.89 -9.20
N VAL A 415 10.75 -37.34 -8.12
CA VAL A 415 12.01 -38.12 -8.11
C VAL A 415 11.72 -39.56 -7.73
N SER A 416 12.38 -40.50 -8.41
CA SER A 416 12.26 -41.93 -8.09
C SER A 416 13.07 -42.30 -6.84
N SER A 417 14.20 -41.64 -6.63
CA SER A 417 14.99 -41.78 -5.40
C SER A 417 15.86 -40.56 -5.14
N ILE A 418 16.02 -40.25 -3.85
CA ILE A 418 16.95 -39.23 -3.35
C ILE A 418 18.01 -39.96 -2.52
N ILE A 419 19.27 -39.85 -2.91
CA ILE A 419 20.39 -40.53 -2.26
C ILE A 419 21.37 -39.47 -1.76
N SER A 420 21.84 -39.59 -0.53
CA SER A 420 22.83 -38.68 0.05
C SER A 420 23.81 -39.46 0.89
N THR A 421 25.09 -39.13 0.74
CA THR A 421 26.17 -39.61 1.61
C THR A 421 26.27 -38.78 2.90
N LEU A 422 25.71 -37.56 2.90
CA LEU A 422 25.64 -36.67 4.04
C LEU A 422 24.55 -37.11 5.01
N LYS A 423 24.91 -37.21 6.30
CA LYS A 423 23.97 -37.51 7.39
C LYS A 423 23.18 -36.27 7.78
N ASN A 424 21.86 -36.36 7.69
CA ASN A 424 20.95 -35.30 8.12
C ASN A 424 21.01 -35.08 9.64
N TYR A 425 20.77 -33.85 10.04
CA TYR A 425 20.67 -33.43 11.43
C TYR A 425 19.19 -33.26 11.82
N ASP A 426 18.79 -33.94 12.89
CA ASP A 426 17.42 -33.90 13.45
C ASP A 426 16.33 -34.16 12.38
N LYS A 427 15.30 -33.32 12.32
CA LYS A 427 14.15 -33.46 11.39
C LYS A 427 14.38 -32.83 10.00
N HIS A 428 15.57 -32.27 9.75
CA HIS A 428 15.88 -31.51 8.51
C HIS A 428 16.39 -32.45 7.41
N THR A 429 15.47 -33.21 6.80
CA THR A 429 15.81 -34.23 5.80
C THR A 429 15.88 -33.68 4.38
N LEU A 430 16.66 -34.33 3.52
CA LEU A 430 16.78 -33.95 2.11
C LEU A 430 15.47 -34.17 1.34
N VAL A 431 14.68 -35.19 1.72
CA VAL A 431 13.36 -35.47 1.13
C VAL A 431 12.38 -34.32 1.40
N SER A 432 12.31 -33.84 2.65
CA SER A 432 11.48 -32.69 3.00
C SER A 432 11.99 -31.38 2.36
N CYS A 433 13.29 -31.27 2.13
CA CYS A 433 13.89 -30.14 1.44
C CYS A 433 13.51 -30.10 -0.04
N TYR A 434 13.56 -31.24 -0.71
CA TYR A 434 13.19 -31.35 -2.12
C TYR A 434 11.69 -31.13 -2.36
N ALA A 435 10.84 -31.54 -1.42
CA ALA A 435 9.40 -31.31 -1.47
C ALA A 435 8.96 -29.89 -1.06
N GLY A 436 9.91 -28.99 -0.75
CA GLY A 436 9.60 -27.63 -0.30
C GLY A 436 8.85 -27.54 1.03
N GLN A 437 9.01 -28.53 1.91
CA GLN A 437 8.33 -28.61 3.22
C GLN A 437 9.26 -28.26 4.41
N ASN A 438 10.57 -28.35 4.21
CA ASN A 438 11.60 -28.00 5.20
C ASN A 438 12.91 -27.63 4.48
N PHE A 439 14.00 -27.36 5.20
CA PHE A 439 15.36 -27.31 4.64
C PHE A 439 16.14 -28.58 5.00
N PHE A 440 17.26 -28.83 4.31
CA PHE A 440 18.20 -29.90 4.63
C PHE A 440 19.36 -29.33 5.45
N TRP A 441 19.64 -29.96 6.59
CA TRP A 441 20.78 -29.60 7.44
C TRP A 441 21.60 -30.85 7.69
N ALA A 442 22.89 -30.79 7.41
CA ALA A 442 23.79 -31.93 7.55
C ALA A 442 25.10 -31.55 8.20
N LEU A 443 25.76 -32.58 8.75
CA LEU A 443 27.09 -32.48 9.32
C LEU A 443 28.14 -32.07 8.26
N GLN A 444 29.35 -31.74 8.73
CA GLN A 444 30.48 -31.32 7.90
C GLN A 444 30.72 -32.26 6.70
N PRO A 445 30.61 -31.76 5.46
CA PRO A 445 30.93 -32.51 4.26
C PRO A 445 32.40 -32.88 4.18
N LYS A 446 32.64 -34.11 3.73
CA LYS A 446 33.96 -34.61 3.34
C LYS A 446 34.13 -34.49 1.83
N LYS A 447 35.39 -34.57 1.42
CA LYS A 447 35.73 -34.69 0.00
C LYS A 447 35.03 -35.92 -0.58
N ASP A 448 34.46 -35.77 -1.77
CA ASP A 448 33.70 -36.76 -2.54
C ASP A 448 32.32 -37.15 -1.96
N ASP A 449 31.81 -36.42 -0.96
CA ASP A 449 30.41 -36.56 -0.54
C ASP A 449 29.49 -36.07 -1.67
N THR A 450 28.44 -36.85 -1.94
CA THR A 450 27.44 -36.58 -2.97
C THR A 450 26.00 -36.55 -2.45
N ILE A 451 25.18 -35.76 -3.15
CA ILE A 451 23.71 -35.77 -3.11
C ILE A 451 23.20 -36.05 -4.53
N GLU A 452 22.34 -37.04 -4.72
CA GLU A 452 21.79 -37.44 -6.02
C GLU A 452 20.25 -37.43 -6.01
N PHE A 453 19.68 -36.78 -7.02
CA PHE A 453 18.25 -36.80 -7.33
C PHE A 453 18.06 -37.59 -8.63
N LYS A 454 17.45 -38.77 -8.54
CA LYS A 454 17.22 -39.67 -9.68
C LYS A 454 15.78 -39.54 -10.19
N TYR A 455 15.64 -39.50 -11.51
CA TYR A 455 14.37 -39.34 -12.22
C TYR A 455 14.08 -40.60 -13.04
N ASP A 456 12.94 -41.22 -12.78
CA ASP A 456 12.41 -42.33 -13.57
C ASP A 456 10.90 -42.11 -13.74
N PRO A 457 10.42 -41.75 -14.95
CA PRO A 457 11.18 -41.56 -16.19
C PRO A 457 12.06 -40.27 -16.18
N ALA A 458 13.09 -40.23 -17.02
CA ALA A 458 14.00 -39.08 -17.17
C ALA A 458 13.27 -37.80 -17.65
N ILE A 459 13.68 -36.62 -17.17
CA ILE A 459 12.95 -35.36 -17.36
C ILE A 459 13.76 -34.31 -18.14
N LEU A 460 13.07 -33.43 -18.89
CA LEU A 460 13.73 -32.37 -19.65
C LEU A 460 13.83 -31.09 -18.80
N LEU A 461 15.04 -30.84 -18.29
CA LEU A 461 15.35 -29.69 -17.44
C LEU A 461 15.59 -28.42 -18.26
N SER A 462 15.14 -27.29 -17.73
CA SER A 462 15.35 -25.96 -18.32
C SER A 462 16.26 -25.09 -17.47
N ARG A 463 16.08 -25.13 -16.16
CA ARG A 463 16.87 -24.37 -15.19
C ARG A 463 16.93 -25.14 -13.87
N ILE A 464 18.09 -25.08 -13.22
CA ILE A 464 18.30 -25.65 -11.90
C ILE A 464 18.86 -24.54 -11.02
N TYR A 465 18.29 -24.41 -9.83
CA TYR A 465 18.71 -23.44 -8.83
C TYR A 465 18.79 -24.10 -7.47
N PHE A 466 19.95 -23.96 -6.82
CA PHE A 466 20.19 -24.40 -5.46
C PHE A 466 20.74 -23.24 -4.64
N LYS A 467 20.23 -23.08 -3.42
CA LYS A 467 20.75 -22.11 -2.46
C LYS A 467 21.11 -22.78 -1.15
N SER A 468 22.32 -22.50 -0.71
CA SER A 468 22.90 -23.00 0.52
C SER A 468 23.03 -21.91 1.58
N GLY A 469 22.90 -22.30 2.84
CA GLY A 469 22.87 -21.40 4.00
C GLY A 469 21.48 -20.82 4.27
N ASN A 470 21.27 -20.41 5.52
CA ASN A 470 20.05 -19.73 5.95
C ASN A 470 20.36 -18.52 6.85
N PRO A 471 19.37 -17.65 7.13
CA PRO A 471 19.60 -16.45 7.94
C PRO A 471 20.03 -16.72 9.39
N GLU A 472 19.72 -17.89 9.95
CA GLU A 472 20.12 -18.24 11.32
C GLU A 472 21.57 -18.72 11.41
N HIS A 473 22.03 -19.42 10.36
CA HIS A 473 23.33 -20.07 10.21
C HIS A 473 23.96 -19.69 8.85
N PRO A 474 24.37 -18.42 8.66
CA PRO A 474 24.91 -17.94 7.38
C PRO A 474 26.25 -18.58 6.98
N GLY A 475 26.95 -19.20 7.93
CA GLY A 475 28.20 -19.93 7.71
C GLY A 475 28.02 -21.39 7.27
N ASP A 476 26.83 -21.96 7.43
CA ASP A 476 26.57 -23.37 7.10
C ASP A 476 26.24 -23.51 5.60
N LYS A 477 27.24 -23.29 4.75
CA LYS A 477 27.12 -23.26 3.29
C LYS A 477 27.95 -24.33 2.61
N PHE A 478 27.52 -24.77 1.43
CA PHE A 478 28.34 -25.57 0.53
C PHE A 478 29.50 -24.74 -0.02
N PHE A 479 30.72 -25.23 0.20
CA PHE A 479 31.94 -24.66 -0.32
C PHE A 479 32.56 -25.61 -1.33
N ASN A 480 33.04 -25.06 -2.46
CA ASN A 480 33.73 -25.82 -3.51
C ASN A 480 32.98 -27.11 -3.90
N THR A 481 31.69 -26.95 -4.19
CA THR A 481 30.75 -28.01 -4.54
C THR A 481 30.21 -27.71 -5.94
N THR A 482 30.04 -28.74 -6.76
CA THR A 482 29.53 -28.61 -8.15
C THR A 482 28.17 -29.26 -8.32
N ILE A 483 27.40 -28.77 -9.28
CA ILE A 483 26.20 -29.41 -9.81
C ILE A 483 26.61 -30.17 -11.07
N ASP A 484 26.37 -31.48 -11.06
CA ASP A 484 26.65 -32.36 -12.18
C ASP A 484 25.35 -33.02 -12.69
N LEU A 485 25.25 -33.24 -14.01
CA LEU A 485 24.09 -33.85 -14.66
C LEU A 485 24.45 -35.15 -15.37
N LEU A 486 23.58 -36.15 -15.25
CA LEU A 486 23.64 -37.39 -16.02
C LEU A 486 22.49 -37.46 -17.02
N PRO A 487 22.74 -37.26 -18.32
CA PRO A 487 21.71 -37.40 -19.36
C PRO A 487 21.33 -38.87 -19.56
N TYR A 488 20.06 -39.13 -19.87
CA TYR A 488 19.54 -40.48 -20.16
C TYR A 488 20.14 -41.08 -21.44
N VAL A 489 20.40 -40.23 -22.43
CA VAL A 489 21.16 -40.56 -23.65
C VAL A 489 22.36 -39.64 -23.72
N GLN A 490 23.56 -40.22 -23.90
CA GLN A 490 24.79 -39.45 -23.99
C GLN A 490 24.72 -38.47 -25.18
N PRO A 491 24.85 -37.16 -24.95
CA PRO A 491 24.83 -36.16 -26.00
C PRO A 491 26.10 -36.23 -26.84
N LYS A 492 26.00 -35.86 -28.13
CA LYS A 492 27.19 -35.77 -29.00
C LYS A 492 28.11 -34.67 -28.49
N GLU A 493 29.36 -35.01 -28.19
CA GLU A 493 30.34 -34.15 -27.49
C GLU A 493 30.61 -32.81 -28.21
N GLU A 494 30.42 -32.75 -29.54
CA GLU A 494 30.57 -31.54 -30.34
C GLU A 494 29.55 -30.42 -30.04
N ILE A 495 28.46 -30.71 -29.30
CA ILE A 495 27.31 -29.80 -29.14
C ILE A 495 27.31 -29.09 -27.77
N ILE A 496 28.13 -29.53 -26.81
CA ILE A 496 28.00 -29.17 -25.41
C ILE A 496 29.36 -28.68 -24.87
N ASN A 497 29.50 -27.37 -24.65
CA ASN A 497 30.68 -26.73 -24.03
C ASN A 497 30.76 -26.98 -22.49
N TYR A 498 30.56 -28.20 -22.03
CA TYR A 498 30.61 -28.55 -20.61
C TYR A 498 31.65 -29.64 -20.35
N ILE A 499 32.27 -29.58 -19.17
CA ILE A 499 33.31 -30.53 -18.76
C ILE A 499 32.62 -31.85 -18.38
N LYS A 500 32.98 -32.91 -19.11
CA LYS A 500 32.55 -34.28 -18.84
C LYS A 500 33.53 -34.93 -17.85
N ASP A 501 33.01 -35.46 -16.75
CA ASP A 501 33.78 -36.23 -15.77
C ASP A 501 33.84 -37.71 -16.21
N ASN A 502 34.81 -38.47 -15.67
CA ASN A 502 35.09 -39.85 -16.05
C ASN A 502 33.93 -40.83 -15.73
N ASP A 503 33.00 -40.41 -14.87
CA ASP A 503 31.80 -41.15 -14.47
C ASP A 503 30.58 -40.86 -15.37
N GLY A 504 30.75 -40.10 -16.46
CA GLY A 504 29.71 -39.81 -17.45
C GLY A 504 28.80 -38.63 -17.09
N TYR A 505 29.07 -37.96 -15.97
CA TYR A 505 28.38 -36.73 -15.56
C TYR A 505 29.00 -35.50 -16.23
N TYR A 506 28.18 -34.45 -16.38
CA TYR A 506 28.61 -33.15 -16.89
C TYR A 506 28.44 -32.07 -15.82
N THR A 507 29.52 -31.40 -15.45
CA THR A 507 29.46 -30.30 -14.48
C THR A 507 28.88 -29.05 -15.14
N VAL A 508 27.79 -28.52 -14.59
CA VAL A 508 27.04 -27.39 -15.18
C VAL A 508 27.13 -26.09 -14.39
N ALA A 509 27.38 -26.15 -13.09
CA ALA A 509 27.53 -24.96 -12.24
C ALA A 509 28.25 -25.29 -10.94
N ASN A 510 28.77 -24.24 -10.29
CA ASN A 510 29.47 -24.33 -9.01
C ASN A 510 28.78 -23.44 -7.98
N PHE A 511 28.81 -23.82 -6.71
CA PHE A 511 28.35 -22.94 -5.63
C PHE A 511 29.28 -21.73 -5.50
N SER A 512 28.68 -20.54 -5.57
CA SER A 512 29.37 -19.29 -5.29
C SER A 512 29.79 -19.23 -3.82
N HIS A 513 31.06 -18.90 -3.58
CA HIS A 513 31.65 -18.83 -2.25
C HIS A 513 30.93 -17.82 -1.34
N ASP A 514 30.54 -16.67 -1.88
CA ASP A 514 29.99 -15.57 -1.07
C ASP A 514 28.47 -15.73 -0.87
N THR A 515 27.75 -16.09 -1.93
CA THR A 515 26.28 -16.14 -1.92
C THR A 515 25.73 -17.52 -1.55
N GLY A 516 26.50 -18.60 -1.68
CA GLY A 516 26.02 -19.97 -1.49
C GLY A 516 25.00 -20.40 -2.54
N ILE A 517 24.93 -19.71 -3.69
CA ILE A 517 23.98 -20.00 -4.78
C ILE A 517 24.72 -20.75 -5.89
N ALA A 518 24.06 -21.77 -6.43
CA ALA A 518 24.46 -22.45 -7.65
C ALA A 518 23.26 -22.49 -8.61
N GLU A 519 23.43 -21.92 -9.80
CA GLU A 519 22.37 -21.82 -10.81
C GLU A 519 22.91 -22.19 -12.19
N ALA A 520 22.14 -22.99 -12.94
CA ALA A 520 22.45 -23.36 -14.31
C ALA A 520 21.21 -23.34 -15.21
N PHE A 521 21.37 -22.78 -16.41
CA PHE A 521 20.39 -22.93 -17.50
C PHE A 521 20.81 -24.09 -18.40
N ILE A 522 19.94 -25.10 -18.52
CA ILE A 522 20.29 -26.35 -19.18
C ILE A 522 20.00 -26.25 -20.67
N ASN A 523 21.03 -26.49 -21.48
CA ASN A 523 20.89 -26.50 -22.92
C ASN A 523 20.04 -27.72 -23.35
N LYS A 524 19.06 -27.49 -24.24
CA LYS A 524 18.21 -28.54 -24.82
C LYS A 524 18.99 -29.69 -25.44
N ALA A 525 20.24 -29.45 -25.86
CA ALA A 525 21.15 -30.47 -26.39
C ALA A 525 21.47 -31.61 -25.41
N PHE A 526 21.34 -31.40 -24.09
CA PHE A 526 21.54 -32.45 -23.09
C PHE A 526 20.47 -33.55 -23.14
N GLY A 527 19.31 -33.28 -23.75
CA GLY A 527 18.19 -34.21 -23.76
C GLY A 527 17.59 -34.45 -22.35
N PRO A 528 16.79 -35.52 -22.18
CA PRO A 528 16.23 -35.89 -20.88
C PRO A 528 17.33 -36.24 -19.87
N ILE A 529 17.25 -35.71 -18.66
CA ILE A 529 18.18 -35.91 -17.56
C ILE A 529 17.67 -37.03 -16.66
N SER A 530 18.55 -38.00 -16.38
CA SER A 530 18.28 -39.13 -15.48
C SER A 530 18.63 -38.83 -14.03
N THR A 531 19.73 -38.09 -13.79
CA THR A 531 20.20 -37.78 -12.43
C THR A 531 20.78 -36.37 -12.36
N VAL A 532 20.44 -35.64 -11.29
CA VAL A 532 21.10 -34.39 -10.87
C VAL A 532 21.92 -34.70 -9.62
N ARG A 533 23.20 -34.35 -9.61
CA ARG A 533 24.13 -34.63 -8.51
C ARG A 533 24.80 -33.36 -7.99
N LEU A 534 24.91 -33.23 -6.68
CA LEU A 534 25.80 -32.26 -6.02
C LEU A 534 27.05 -33.03 -5.55
N LYS A 535 28.25 -32.57 -5.92
CA LYS A 535 29.53 -33.24 -5.60
C LYS A 535 30.47 -32.28 -4.87
N VAL A 536 30.93 -32.67 -3.68
CA VAL A 536 31.80 -31.87 -2.82
C VAL A 536 33.27 -32.17 -3.14
N HIS A 537 34.06 -31.16 -3.54
CA HIS A 537 35.45 -31.37 -3.97
C HIS A 537 36.49 -31.21 -2.84
N THR A 538 36.14 -30.50 -1.77
CA THR A 538 37.02 -30.28 -0.61
C THR A 538 36.26 -30.43 0.69
N LYS A 539 36.95 -30.93 1.73
CA LYS A 539 36.42 -30.99 3.09
C LYS A 539 36.03 -29.58 3.57
N SER A 540 34.86 -29.46 4.19
CA SER A 540 34.43 -28.24 4.88
C SER A 540 34.61 -28.38 6.39
N ASP A 541 35.02 -27.31 7.05
CA ASP A 541 35.10 -27.24 8.52
C ASP A 541 33.76 -26.82 9.16
N ALA A 542 32.81 -26.34 8.36
CA ALA A 542 31.46 -25.97 8.78
C ALA A 542 30.43 -27.02 8.36
N TRP A 543 29.28 -27.04 9.05
CA TRP A 543 28.11 -27.83 8.66
C TRP A 543 27.50 -27.28 7.36
N VAL A 544 26.55 -27.97 6.76
CA VAL A 544 25.90 -27.48 5.53
C VAL A 544 24.39 -27.45 5.61
N ILE A 545 23.84 -26.36 5.10
CA ILE A 545 22.41 -26.18 4.90
C ILE A 545 22.12 -26.07 3.42
N LEU A 546 21.19 -26.86 2.91
CA LEU A 546 20.54 -26.63 1.62
C LEU A 546 19.14 -26.08 1.91
N ASN A 547 18.90 -24.85 1.47
CA ASN A 547 17.75 -24.04 1.88
C ASN A 547 16.67 -23.98 0.79
N GLU A 548 17.08 -23.77 -0.47
CA GLU A 548 16.16 -23.69 -1.60
C GLU A 548 16.63 -24.66 -2.70
N ILE A 549 15.68 -25.41 -3.26
CA ILE A 549 15.87 -26.30 -4.41
C ILE A 549 14.76 -25.96 -5.39
N ASP A 550 15.08 -25.29 -6.50
CA ASP A 550 14.10 -25.00 -7.55
C ASP A 550 14.57 -25.67 -8.85
N ILE A 551 13.85 -26.70 -9.28
CA ILE A 551 14.11 -27.45 -10.51
C ILE A 551 12.99 -27.17 -11.51
N TYR A 552 13.33 -26.41 -12.54
CA TYR A 552 12.39 -26.04 -13.60
C TYR A 552 12.49 -27.03 -14.75
N ILE A 553 11.35 -27.62 -15.10
CA ILE A 553 11.19 -28.34 -16.36
C ILE A 553 10.85 -27.34 -17.47
N VAL A 554 10.99 -27.74 -18.74
CA VAL A 554 10.70 -26.87 -19.89
C VAL A 554 9.25 -26.34 -19.92
N MET A 555 8.33 -26.95 -19.15
CA MET A 555 6.94 -26.49 -19.01
C MET A 555 6.79 -25.15 -18.24
N ASP A 556 7.47 -24.95 -17.11
CA ASP A 556 7.20 -23.79 -16.23
C ASP A 556 7.64 -22.42 -16.78
N ILE A 557 8.62 -22.39 -17.69
CA ILE A 557 9.07 -21.14 -18.35
C ILE A 557 8.03 -20.64 -19.36
N LEU A 558 7.16 -21.52 -19.89
CA LEU A 558 6.12 -21.15 -20.86
C LEU A 558 4.98 -20.33 -20.23
N LEU A 559 4.87 -20.30 -18.90
CA LEU A 559 3.83 -19.61 -18.14
C LEU A 559 4.18 -18.15 -17.81
N ASN A 560 5.46 -17.84 -17.56
CA ASN A 560 5.89 -16.50 -17.11
C ASN A 560 6.68 -15.71 -18.16
N ASN A 561 7.24 -16.34 -19.20
CA ASN A 561 7.99 -15.64 -20.26
C ASN A 561 7.50 -16.02 -21.65
N GLN A 562 6.39 -15.42 -22.10
CA GLN A 562 6.08 -15.34 -23.52
C GLN A 562 6.05 -13.89 -24.01
N THR A 563 7.22 -13.26 -24.05
CA THR A 563 7.71 -12.68 -25.30
C THR A 563 8.30 -13.82 -26.14
N THR A 564 7.43 -14.64 -26.74
CA THR A 564 7.88 -15.64 -27.71
C THR A 564 8.47 -14.91 -28.91
N ASN A 565 9.71 -15.24 -29.29
CA ASN A 565 10.33 -14.80 -30.53
C ASN A 565 9.36 -15.04 -31.71
N TYR A 566 8.82 -13.95 -32.26
CA TYR A 566 7.74 -13.95 -33.26
C TYR A 566 8.24 -14.25 -34.68
N ASN A 567 8.96 -15.37 -34.88
CA ASN A 567 9.43 -15.79 -36.22
C ASN A 567 8.85 -17.12 -36.74
N ASP A 568 8.00 -17.82 -35.98
CA ASP A 568 7.36 -19.05 -36.48
C ASP A 568 6.12 -18.79 -37.33
N ASP A 569 5.91 -19.58 -38.38
CA ASP A 569 4.69 -19.59 -39.22
C ASP A 569 3.42 -19.80 -38.35
N PRO A 570 2.37 -18.94 -38.46
CA PRO A 570 1.10 -19.12 -37.77
C PRO A 570 0.49 -20.52 -37.89
N ASN A 571 0.62 -21.17 -39.06
CA ASN A 571 0.10 -22.52 -39.28
C ASN A 571 0.84 -23.55 -38.44
N ARG A 572 2.15 -23.41 -38.28
CA ARG A 572 2.97 -24.28 -37.42
C ARG A 572 2.59 -24.11 -35.95
N LEU A 573 2.41 -22.87 -35.50
CA LEU A 573 1.97 -22.56 -34.14
C LEU A 573 0.59 -23.18 -33.85
N TRP A 574 -0.33 -23.11 -34.81
CA TRP A 574 -1.64 -23.74 -34.70
C TRP A 574 -1.57 -25.26 -34.52
N VAL A 575 -0.73 -25.95 -35.30
CA VAL A 575 -0.54 -27.40 -35.20
C VAL A 575 0.03 -27.80 -33.83
N GLU A 576 0.95 -27.01 -33.28
CA GLU A 576 1.48 -27.25 -31.92
C GLU A 576 0.39 -27.07 -30.86
N ILE A 577 -0.39 -26.00 -30.96
CA ILE A 577 -1.49 -25.70 -30.05
C ILE A 577 -2.56 -26.80 -30.10
N ASP A 578 -3.04 -27.18 -31.28
CA ASP A 578 -4.08 -28.23 -31.40
C ASP A 578 -3.58 -29.58 -30.90
N ARG A 579 -2.31 -29.92 -31.12
CA ARG A 579 -1.71 -31.13 -30.55
C ARG A 579 -1.65 -31.08 -29.02
N GLY A 580 -1.26 -29.94 -28.45
CA GLY A 580 -1.19 -29.74 -27.01
C GLY A 580 -2.57 -29.82 -26.33
N ILE A 581 -3.58 -29.24 -26.98
CA ILE A 581 -4.98 -29.30 -26.52
C ILE A 581 -5.53 -30.73 -26.52
N ARG A 582 -5.15 -31.58 -27.50
CA ARG A 582 -5.58 -32.99 -27.56
C ARG A 582 -4.83 -33.90 -26.56
N SER A 583 -3.87 -33.38 -25.81
CA SER A 583 -3.16 -34.15 -24.78
C SER A 583 -4.13 -34.62 -23.69
N LYS A 584 -3.82 -35.74 -23.02
CA LYS A 584 -4.53 -36.18 -21.81
C LYS A 584 -4.04 -35.46 -20.54
N GLU A 585 -2.93 -34.75 -20.62
CA GLU A 585 -2.30 -34.04 -19.51
C GLU A 585 -2.87 -32.62 -19.38
N ALA A 586 -3.51 -32.32 -18.24
CA ALA A 586 -4.13 -31.01 -17.98
C ALA A 586 -3.13 -29.84 -18.12
N GLN A 587 -1.89 -30.02 -17.65
CA GLN A 587 -0.84 -29.01 -17.78
C GLN A 587 -0.52 -28.67 -19.24
N ARG A 588 -0.43 -29.69 -20.09
CA ARG A 588 -0.12 -29.51 -21.51
C ARG A 588 -1.28 -28.87 -22.28
N GLN A 589 -2.52 -29.18 -21.89
CA GLN A 589 -3.70 -28.49 -22.41
C GLN A 589 -3.68 -27.01 -22.02
N PHE A 590 -3.34 -26.70 -20.76
CA PHE A 590 -3.26 -25.34 -20.25
C PHE A 590 -2.19 -24.50 -20.97
N GLU A 591 -0.98 -25.04 -21.13
CA GLU A 591 0.09 -24.36 -21.87
C GLU A 591 -0.28 -24.08 -23.33
N ALA A 592 -0.93 -25.03 -23.98
CA ALA A 592 -1.38 -24.87 -25.35
C ALA A 592 -2.42 -23.75 -25.49
N ILE A 593 -3.34 -23.64 -24.53
CA ILE A 593 -4.33 -22.56 -24.48
C ILE A 593 -3.66 -21.21 -24.23
N LEU A 594 -2.68 -21.13 -23.34
CA LEU A 594 -1.97 -19.87 -23.08
C LEU A 594 -1.14 -19.34 -24.26
N LYS A 595 -0.78 -20.21 -25.21
CA LYS A 595 -0.11 -19.84 -26.48
C LYS A 595 -1.06 -19.26 -27.53
N MET A 596 -2.38 -19.47 -27.41
CA MET A 596 -3.39 -19.00 -28.37
C MET A 596 -3.32 -17.50 -28.70
N PRO A 597 -3.09 -16.56 -27.74
CA PRO A 597 -2.95 -15.14 -28.06
C PRO A 597 -1.87 -14.82 -29.09
N GLY A 598 -0.84 -15.66 -29.22
CA GLY A 598 0.21 -15.53 -30.23
C GLY A 598 -0.31 -15.60 -31.67
N LEU A 599 -1.44 -16.29 -31.91
CA LEU A 599 -2.08 -16.37 -33.23
C LEU A 599 -2.79 -15.06 -33.60
N PHE A 600 -3.35 -14.35 -32.62
CA PHE A 600 -4.13 -13.12 -32.82
C PHE A 600 -3.27 -11.86 -32.91
N LYS A 601 -2.00 -11.92 -32.49
CA LYS A 601 -1.07 -10.77 -32.54
C LYS A 601 -0.37 -10.60 -33.89
N LYS A 602 -0.33 -11.62 -34.75
CA LYS A 602 0.39 -11.56 -36.02
C LYS A 602 -0.53 -11.03 -37.12
N GLU A 603 -0.11 -9.94 -37.76
CA GLU A 603 -0.83 -9.35 -38.91
C GLU A 603 -0.89 -10.30 -40.11
N THR A 604 0.00 -11.30 -40.18
CA THR A 604 0.06 -12.30 -41.25
C THR A 604 -0.84 -13.53 -41.03
N THR A 605 -1.53 -13.64 -39.90
CA THR A 605 -2.42 -14.78 -39.62
C THR A 605 -3.65 -14.72 -40.51
N SER A 606 -3.96 -15.81 -41.22
CA SER A 606 -5.16 -15.86 -42.07
C SER A 606 -6.45 -15.80 -41.24
N THR A 607 -7.49 -15.19 -41.80
CA THR A 607 -8.83 -15.12 -41.19
C THR A 607 -9.43 -16.51 -40.93
N THR A 608 -9.10 -17.49 -41.77
CA THR A 608 -9.47 -18.90 -41.59
C THR A 608 -8.86 -19.51 -40.33
N LEU A 609 -7.60 -19.21 -40.04
CA LEU A 609 -6.90 -19.73 -38.86
C LEU A 609 -7.41 -19.06 -37.57
N ILE A 610 -7.72 -17.77 -37.63
CA ILE A 610 -8.36 -17.03 -36.54
C ILE A 610 -9.73 -17.64 -36.23
N SER A 611 -10.55 -17.92 -37.26
CA SER A 611 -11.86 -18.56 -37.10
C SER A 611 -11.73 -19.96 -36.48
N ALA A 612 -10.77 -20.78 -36.96
CA ALA A 612 -10.50 -22.10 -36.39
C ALA A 612 -10.07 -22.02 -34.90
N ALA A 613 -9.22 -21.04 -34.56
CA ALA A 613 -8.79 -20.82 -33.18
C ALA A 613 -9.93 -20.41 -32.25
N LEU A 614 -10.82 -19.52 -32.72
CA LEU A 614 -12.00 -19.10 -31.96
C LEU A 614 -12.98 -20.26 -31.75
N MET A 615 -13.24 -21.05 -32.79
CA MET A 615 -14.07 -22.26 -32.68
C MET A 615 -13.46 -23.27 -31.69
N LYS A 616 -12.14 -23.41 -31.68
CA LYS A 616 -11.46 -24.30 -30.74
C LYS A 616 -11.54 -23.79 -29.29
N LEU A 617 -11.39 -22.49 -29.08
CA LEU A 617 -11.60 -21.90 -27.75
C LEU A 617 -13.03 -22.10 -27.26
N ALA A 618 -14.02 -21.94 -28.15
CA ALA A 618 -15.42 -22.14 -27.80
C ALA A 618 -15.74 -23.61 -27.46
N THR A 619 -15.26 -24.56 -28.26
CA THR A 619 -15.43 -26.01 -27.97
C THR A 619 -14.78 -26.41 -26.65
N LEU A 620 -13.57 -25.90 -26.36
CA LEU A 620 -12.92 -26.11 -25.06
C LEU A 620 -13.70 -25.49 -23.90
N PHE A 621 -14.35 -24.35 -24.13
CA PHE A 621 -15.21 -23.72 -23.15
C PHE A 621 -16.47 -24.55 -22.87
N GLN A 622 -17.06 -25.14 -23.91
CA GLN A 622 -18.24 -25.99 -23.78
C GLN A 622 -17.93 -27.30 -23.04
N GLU A 623 -16.96 -28.07 -23.53
CA GLU A 623 -16.68 -29.43 -23.07
C GLU A 623 -15.74 -29.51 -21.85
N GLY A 624 -15.00 -28.43 -21.57
CA GLY A 624 -13.95 -28.42 -20.56
C GLY A 624 -14.43 -28.40 -19.10
N THR A 625 -13.48 -28.48 -18.16
CA THR A 625 -13.71 -28.24 -16.73
C THR A 625 -13.87 -26.74 -16.44
N ASN A 626 -14.33 -26.36 -15.25
CA ASN A 626 -14.40 -24.94 -14.86
C ASN A 626 -13.04 -24.24 -14.89
N GLU A 627 -11.96 -24.97 -14.58
CA GLU A 627 -10.60 -24.47 -14.72
C GLU A 627 -10.24 -24.17 -16.19
N MET A 628 -10.61 -25.09 -17.09
CA MET A 628 -10.46 -24.90 -18.53
C MET A 628 -11.22 -23.66 -19.02
N ARG A 629 -12.49 -23.52 -18.61
CA ARG A 629 -13.33 -22.35 -18.93
C ARG A 629 -12.69 -21.06 -18.47
N LEU A 630 -12.18 -21.03 -17.23
CA LEU A 630 -11.50 -19.86 -16.68
C LEU A 630 -10.23 -19.51 -17.48
N ASN A 631 -9.46 -20.51 -17.91
CA ASN A 631 -8.26 -20.30 -18.71
C ASN A 631 -8.61 -19.76 -20.10
N VAL A 632 -9.68 -20.25 -20.72
CA VAL A 632 -10.22 -19.68 -21.97
C VAL A 632 -10.68 -18.23 -21.73
N THR A 633 -11.37 -17.91 -20.63
CA THR A 633 -11.76 -16.54 -20.30
C THR A 633 -10.55 -15.60 -20.17
N LYS A 634 -9.45 -16.05 -19.57
CA LYS A 634 -8.19 -15.28 -19.50
C LYS A 634 -7.58 -15.03 -20.89
N VAL A 635 -7.68 -16.01 -21.79
CA VAL A 635 -7.24 -15.86 -23.19
C VAL A 635 -8.12 -14.84 -23.91
N LEU A 636 -9.45 -14.96 -23.79
CA LEU A 636 -10.42 -14.01 -24.37
C LEU A 636 -10.14 -12.57 -23.93
N ASP A 637 -9.83 -12.35 -22.65
CA ASP A 637 -9.46 -11.03 -22.11
C ASP A 637 -8.19 -10.48 -22.77
N ARG A 638 -7.15 -11.32 -22.95
CA ARG A 638 -5.90 -10.93 -23.63
C ARG A 638 -6.09 -10.60 -25.11
N ILE A 639 -7.11 -11.15 -25.77
CA ILE A 639 -7.38 -10.93 -27.21
C ILE A 639 -8.59 -10.02 -27.46
N ALA A 640 -9.15 -9.38 -26.42
CA ALA A 640 -10.41 -8.64 -26.51
C ALA A 640 -10.41 -7.55 -27.61
N ASN A 641 -9.29 -6.83 -27.76
CA ASN A 641 -9.15 -5.80 -28.79
C ASN A 641 -9.15 -6.37 -30.22
N GLN A 642 -8.65 -7.59 -30.41
CA GLN A 642 -8.62 -8.29 -31.69
C GLN A 642 -9.99 -8.89 -32.01
N LEU A 643 -10.73 -9.37 -30.99
CA LEU A 643 -12.09 -9.86 -31.16
C LEU A 643 -13.00 -8.78 -31.76
N GLN A 644 -12.88 -7.53 -31.31
CA GLN A 644 -13.67 -6.40 -31.84
C GLN A 644 -13.50 -6.18 -33.36
N LYS A 645 -12.38 -6.63 -33.94
CA LYS A 645 -12.08 -6.49 -35.38
C LYS A 645 -12.51 -7.71 -36.20
N SER A 646 -12.93 -8.79 -35.54
CA SER A 646 -13.24 -10.07 -36.19
C SER A 646 -14.72 -10.16 -36.54
N SER A 647 -15.03 -10.46 -37.81
CA SER A 647 -16.41 -10.62 -38.29
C SER A 647 -16.97 -12.05 -38.14
N MET A 648 -16.21 -12.96 -37.52
CA MET A 648 -16.47 -14.42 -37.54
C MET A 648 -16.79 -15.00 -36.15
N LEU A 649 -17.58 -14.30 -35.35
CA LEU A 649 -17.79 -14.64 -33.93
C LEU A 649 -19.11 -15.36 -33.61
N ASP A 650 -20.08 -15.37 -34.52
CA ASP A 650 -21.44 -15.86 -34.24
C ASP A 650 -21.47 -17.34 -33.78
N ASP A 651 -20.78 -18.23 -34.49
CA ASP A 651 -20.75 -19.66 -34.13
C ASP A 651 -19.97 -19.94 -32.83
N PRO A 652 -18.75 -19.40 -32.62
CA PRO A 652 -18.06 -19.49 -31.33
C PRO A 652 -18.90 -18.99 -30.15
N ILE A 653 -19.63 -17.88 -30.33
CA ILE A 653 -20.48 -17.29 -29.29
C ILE A 653 -21.63 -18.25 -28.93
N LYS A 654 -22.32 -18.83 -29.91
CA LYS A 654 -23.40 -19.81 -29.66
C LYS A 654 -22.93 -21.02 -28.86
N ILE A 655 -21.72 -21.50 -29.13
CA ILE A 655 -21.12 -22.61 -28.38
C ILE A 655 -20.86 -22.18 -26.92
N ILE A 656 -20.34 -20.98 -26.70
CA ILE A 656 -20.14 -20.44 -25.34
C ILE A 656 -21.49 -20.30 -24.61
N TYR A 657 -22.56 -19.86 -25.29
CA TYR A 657 -23.89 -19.75 -24.70
C TYR A 657 -24.44 -21.07 -24.18
N SER A 658 -24.14 -22.19 -24.84
CA SER A 658 -24.65 -23.51 -24.40
C SER A 658 -24.31 -23.83 -22.94
N VAL A 659 -23.22 -23.26 -22.39
CA VAL A 659 -22.81 -23.45 -20.99
C VAL A 659 -23.70 -22.67 -20.00
N MET A 660 -24.42 -21.63 -20.44
CA MET A 660 -25.38 -20.90 -19.60
C MET A 660 -26.54 -21.80 -19.12
N HIS A 661 -26.83 -22.89 -19.83
CA HIS A 661 -27.85 -23.87 -19.45
C HIS A 661 -27.33 -24.97 -18.52
N SER A 662 -26.07 -24.89 -18.08
CA SER A 662 -25.50 -25.83 -17.11
C SER A 662 -26.18 -25.70 -15.74
N ASN A 663 -26.31 -26.81 -15.03
CA ASN A 663 -26.76 -26.81 -13.63
C ASN A 663 -25.68 -26.25 -12.67
N ASP A 664 -24.43 -26.13 -13.10
CA ASP A 664 -23.31 -25.62 -12.31
C ASP A 664 -23.27 -24.08 -12.32
N CYS A 665 -23.50 -23.46 -11.16
CA CYS A 665 -23.49 -22.01 -10.98
C CYS A 665 -22.10 -21.38 -11.25
N ILE A 666 -21.01 -22.09 -11.00
CA ILE A 666 -19.65 -21.62 -11.29
C ILE A 666 -19.43 -21.57 -12.80
N ALA A 667 -19.88 -22.60 -13.52
CA ALA A 667 -19.81 -22.62 -14.98
C ALA A 667 -20.59 -21.44 -15.57
N ARG A 668 -21.84 -21.22 -15.14
CA ARG A 668 -22.67 -20.07 -15.57
C ARG A 668 -22.01 -18.73 -15.23
N ALA A 669 -21.43 -18.60 -14.04
CA ALA A 669 -20.71 -17.39 -13.62
C ALA A 669 -19.46 -17.10 -14.47
N ILE A 670 -18.69 -18.13 -14.86
CA ILE A 670 -17.54 -17.97 -15.75
C ILE A 670 -18.02 -17.57 -17.16
N THR A 671 -19.13 -18.14 -17.65
CA THR A 671 -19.73 -17.77 -18.92
C THR A 671 -20.16 -16.30 -18.94
N LEU A 672 -20.83 -15.81 -17.89
CA LEU A 672 -21.17 -14.38 -17.75
C LEU A 672 -19.93 -13.47 -17.79
N ARG A 673 -18.81 -13.89 -17.20
CA ARG A 673 -17.54 -13.16 -17.30
C ARG A 673 -16.96 -13.17 -18.71
N ALA A 674 -17.05 -14.30 -19.42
CA ALA A 674 -16.63 -14.38 -20.82
C ALA A 674 -17.47 -13.45 -21.71
N LEU A 675 -18.79 -13.43 -21.53
CA LEU A 675 -19.69 -12.51 -22.23
C LEU A 675 -19.35 -11.05 -21.91
N ALA A 676 -19.03 -10.73 -20.65
CA ALA A 676 -18.65 -9.38 -20.22
C ALA A 676 -17.40 -8.84 -20.94
N ILE A 677 -16.43 -9.70 -21.24
CA ILE A 677 -15.22 -9.34 -22.02
C ILE A 677 -15.63 -8.96 -23.45
N MET A 678 -16.62 -9.63 -24.00
CA MET A 678 -17.13 -9.44 -25.37
C MET A 678 -18.28 -8.42 -25.46
N ALA A 679 -18.54 -7.63 -24.41
CA ALA A 679 -19.72 -6.75 -24.32
C ALA A 679 -19.83 -5.71 -25.46
N HIS A 680 -18.71 -5.25 -26.03
CA HIS A 680 -18.73 -4.34 -27.19
C HIS A 680 -19.23 -5.01 -28.47
N ILE A 681 -18.98 -6.32 -28.60
CA ILE A 681 -19.35 -7.12 -29.78
C ILE A 681 -20.79 -7.61 -29.62
N LEU A 682 -21.13 -8.04 -28.41
CA LEU A 682 -22.45 -8.54 -28.03
C LEU A 682 -23.42 -7.43 -27.62
N ALA A 683 -23.11 -6.17 -27.93
CA ALA A 683 -23.85 -5.02 -27.41
C ALA A 683 -25.36 -5.15 -27.68
N ASP A 684 -25.77 -5.60 -28.87
CA ASP A 684 -27.19 -5.75 -29.24
C ASP A 684 -27.65 -7.21 -29.33
N ASP A 685 -26.89 -8.13 -28.74
CA ASP A 685 -27.24 -9.54 -28.69
C ASP A 685 -28.34 -9.83 -27.65
N VAL A 686 -29.52 -10.22 -28.14
CA VAL A 686 -30.73 -10.42 -27.31
C VAL A 686 -30.55 -11.57 -26.32
N GLU A 687 -29.79 -12.60 -26.68
CA GLU A 687 -29.53 -13.77 -25.84
C GLU A 687 -28.60 -13.42 -24.67
N ALA A 688 -27.53 -12.65 -24.91
CA ALA A 688 -26.69 -12.07 -23.86
C ALA A 688 -27.52 -11.29 -22.84
N HIS A 689 -28.40 -10.42 -23.36
CA HIS A 689 -29.23 -9.54 -22.54
C HIS A 689 -30.15 -10.36 -21.64
N LEU A 690 -30.80 -11.38 -22.21
CA LEU A 690 -31.68 -12.27 -21.49
C LEU A 690 -30.93 -13.04 -20.40
N HIS A 691 -29.77 -13.63 -20.72
CA HIS A 691 -28.99 -14.40 -19.76
C HIS A 691 -28.47 -13.56 -18.59
N ILE A 692 -27.95 -12.35 -18.86
CA ILE A 692 -27.52 -11.45 -17.79
C ILE A 692 -28.71 -11.05 -16.92
N ARG A 693 -29.87 -10.78 -17.53
CA ARG A 693 -31.10 -10.42 -16.79
C ARG A 693 -31.59 -11.56 -15.89
N LEU A 694 -31.60 -12.80 -16.39
CA LEU A 694 -32.02 -13.97 -15.62
C LEU A 694 -31.04 -14.31 -14.50
N ALA A 695 -29.73 -14.16 -14.73
CA ALA A 695 -28.71 -14.47 -13.74
C ALA A 695 -28.74 -13.53 -12.51
N LEU A 696 -29.37 -12.35 -12.62
CA LEU A 696 -29.61 -11.47 -11.47
C LEU A 696 -30.66 -12.02 -10.49
N ASP A 697 -31.50 -12.97 -10.93
CA ASP A 697 -32.48 -13.69 -10.08
C ASP A 697 -31.91 -14.99 -9.48
N SER A 698 -30.63 -15.26 -9.69
CA SER A 698 -30.02 -16.49 -9.17
C SER A 698 -30.02 -16.49 -7.63
N ASN A 699 -30.15 -17.68 -7.05
CA ASN A 699 -29.98 -17.88 -5.62
C ASN A 699 -28.50 -17.93 -5.21
N ASP A 700 -27.59 -18.06 -6.19
CA ASP A 700 -26.15 -18.18 -5.97
C ASP A 700 -25.46 -16.80 -6.06
N GLU A 701 -24.85 -16.38 -4.96
CA GLU A 701 -24.17 -15.08 -4.84
C GLU A 701 -23.04 -14.89 -5.87
N ILE A 702 -22.32 -15.98 -6.21
CA ILE A 702 -21.22 -15.97 -7.19
C ILE A 702 -21.74 -15.64 -8.60
N GLU A 703 -22.91 -16.19 -8.95
CA GLU A 703 -23.56 -15.97 -10.23
C GLU A 703 -24.14 -14.55 -10.33
N ILE A 704 -24.81 -14.09 -9.26
CA ILE A 704 -25.30 -12.70 -9.17
C ILE A 704 -24.13 -11.72 -9.34
N LEU A 705 -23.00 -11.94 -8.64
CA LEU A 705 -21.83 -11.07 -8.75
C LEU A 705 -21.25 -11.06 -10.17
N ALA A 706 -21.23 -12.21 -10.86
CA ALA A 706 -20.82 -12.28 -12.25
C ALA A 706 -21.79 -11.55 -13.18
N ALA A 707 -23.10 -11.68 -12.95
CA ALA A 707 -24.15 -10.98 -13.68
C ALA A 707 -24.06 -9.47 -13.49
N VAL A 708 -23.81 -8.98 -12.27
CA VAL A 708 -23.56 -7.55 -12.00
C VAL A 708 -22.34 -7.05 -12.75
N LYS A 709 -21.23 -7.79 -12.74
CA LYS A 709 -20.01 -7.43 -13.49
C LYS A 709 -20.25 -7.40 -14.99
N ALA A 710 -21.03 -8.35 -15.52
CA ALA A 710 -21.44 -8.34 -16.92
C ALA A 710 -22.35 -7.15 -17.23
N ALA A 711 -23.38 -6.91 -16.44
CA ALA A 711 -24.27 -5.77 -16.59
C ALA A 711 -23.51 -4.43 -16.59
N LYS A 712 -22.51 -4.27 -15.70
CA LYS A 712 -21.64 -3.09 -15.66
C LYS A 712 -20.89 -2.85 -16.98
N LYS A 713 -20.55 -3.90 -17.72
CA LYS A 713 -19.87 -3.82 -19.03
C LYS A 713 -20.85 -3.62 -20.18
N PHE A 714 -22.05 -4.23 -20.12
CA PHE A 714 -23.05 -4.11 -21.18
C PHE A 714 -23.85 -2.81 -21.13
N ILE A 715 -24.14 -2.27 -19.94
CA ILE A 715 -24.93 -1.04 -19.79
C ILE A 715 -24.32 0.14 -20.59
N PRO A 716 -23.01 0.43 -20.55
CA PRO A 716 -22.41 1.48 -21.38
C PRO A 716 -22.42 1.18 -22.88
N CYS A 717 -22.49 -0.09 -23.28
CA CYS A 717 -22.37 -0.50 -24.69
C CYS A 717 -23.71 -0.50 -25.43
N SER A 718 -24.83 -0.76 -24.73
CA SER A 718 -26.13 -0.90 -25.37
C SER A 718 -27.25 -0.16 -24.65
N LYS A 719 -27.90 0.72 -25.41
CA LYS A 719 -29.06 1.50 -24.96
C LYS A 719 -30.28 0.61 -24.69
N THR A 720 -30.54 -0.37 -25.57
CA THR A 720 -31.67 -1.29 -25.45
C THR A 720 -31.52 -2.15 -24.19
N PHE A 721 -30.30 -2.65 -23.93
CA PHE A 721 -30.00 -3.37 -22.70
C PHE A 721 -30.16 -2.47 -21.47
N ALA A 722 -29.59 -1.26 -21.47
CA ALA A 722 -29.69 -0.32 -20.36
C ALA A 722 -31.16 -0.02 -19.99
N MET A 723 -32.03 0.20 -20.98
CA MET A 723 -33.47 0.39 -20.78
C MET A 723 -34.13 -0.85 -20.19
N SER A 724 -33.88 -2.02 -20.76
CA SER A 724 -34.48 -3.29 -20.31
C SER A 724 -34.04 -3.61 -18.88
N ILE A 725 -32.74 -3.62 -18.60
CA ILE A 725 -32.18 -4.00 -17.30
C ILE A 725 -32.58 -3.02 -16.20
N SER A 726 -32.76 -1.72 -16.51
CA SER A 726 -33.19 -0.72 -15.51
C SER A 726 -34.46 -1.14 -14.78
N THR A 727 -35.46 -1.68 -15.49
CA THR A 727 -36.71 -2.15 -14.89
C THR A 727 -36.48 -3.31 -13.91
N LYS A 728 -35.54 -4.20 -14.24
CA LYS A 728 -35.20 -5.34 -13.39
C LYS A 728 -34.45 -4.92 -12.14
N LEU A 729 -33.48 -4.02 -12.29
CA LEU A 729 -32.72 -3.48 -11.16
C LEU A 729 -33.65 -2.82 -10.14
N VAL A 730 -34.64 -2.06 -10.61
CA VAL A 730 -35.65 -1.44 -9.73
C VAL A 730 -36.42 -2.51 -8.97
N SER A 731 -36.97 -3.51 -9.66
CA SER A 731 -37.74 -4.56 -8.97
C SER A 731 -36.92 -5.29 -7.89
N LEU A 732 -35.63 -5.53 -8.13
CA LEU A 732 -34.75 -6.20 -7.16
C LEU A 732 -34.37 -5.28 -5.99
N ILE A 733 -34.20 -3.98 -6.24
CA ILE A 733 -33.84 -3.04 -5.17
C ILE A 733 -35.05 -2.71 -4.29
N GLU A 734 -36.25 -2.60 -4.86
CA GLU A 734 -37.49 -2.37 -4.13
C GLU A 734 -37.99 -3.60 -3.37
N ASP A 735 -37.61 -4.80 -3.81
CA ASP A 735 -37.93 -6.03 -3.10
C ASP A 735 -37.30 -6.04 -1.69
N LEU A 736 -38.16 -6.19 -0.68
CA LEU A 736 -37.78 -6.25 0.73
C LEU A 736 -36.99 -7.52 1.08
N THR A 737 -37.14 -8.58 0.28
CA THR A 737 -36.44 -9.85 0.47
C THR A 737 -34.99 -9.81 -0.03
N THR A 738 -34.65 -8.84 -0.88
CA THR A 738 -33.29 -8.71 -1.43
C THR A 738 -32.32 -8.23 -0.34
N PRO A 739 -31.24 -8.97 -0.04
CA PRO A 739 -30.22 -8.55 0.92
C PRO A 739 -29.57 -7.21 0.59
N LEU A 740 -29.22 -6.42 1.62
CA LEU A 740 -28.55 -5.13 1.46
C LEU A 740 -27.21 -5.25 0.71
N THR A 741 -26.50 -6.38 0.87
CA THR A 741 -25.26 -6.69 0.15
C THR A 741 -25.49 -6.71 -1.36
N ILE A 742 -26.56 -7.36 -1.83
CA ILE A 742 -26.92 -7.40 -3.25
C ILE A 742 -27.37 -6.01 -3.71
N LYS A 743 -28.19 -5.29 -2.93
CA LYS A 743 -28.57 -3.90 -3.26
C LYS A 743 -27.35 -3.01 -3.44
N SER A 744 -26.30 -3.20 -2.63
CA SER A 744 -25.04 -2.45 -2.74
C SER A 744 -24.28 -2.69 -4.05
N TRP A 745 -24.50 -3.82 -4.71
CA TRP A 745 -23.91 -4.14 -6.01
C TRP A 745 -24.77 -3.65 -7.18
N LEU A 746 -26.09 -3.66 -7.02
CA LEU A 746 -27.03 -3.25 -8.07
C LEU A 746 -27.11 -1.73 -8.24
N ILE A 747 -27.17 -0.96 -7.14
CA ILE A 747 -27.33 0.50 -7.19
C ILE A 747 -26.22 1.19 -8.02
N PRO A 748 -24.93 0.87 -7.87
CA PRO A 748 -23.88 1.49 -8.67
C PRO A 748 -24.04 1.29 -10.18
N LEU A 749 -24.81 0.31 -10.67
CA LEU A 749 -25.01 0.12 -12.11
C LEU A 749 -25.72 1.31 -12.77
N PHE A 750 -26.54 2.06 -12.02
CA PHE A 750 -27.21 3.25 -12.53
C PHE A 750 -26.23 4.34 -12.97
N GLU A 751 -24.99 4.39 -12.46
CA GLU A 751 -24.00 5.41 -12.86
C GLU A 751 -23.55 5.27 -14.32
N HIS A 752 -23.85 4.14 -14.97
CA HIS A 752 -23.46 3.83 -16.35
C HIS A 752 -24.59 4.10 -17.35
N MET A 753 -25.76 4.53 -16.88
CA MET A 753 -26.96 4.76 -17.70
C MET A 753 -26.91 6.13 -18.41
N THR A 754 -25.91 6.34 -19.27
CA THR A 754 -25.56 7.67 -19.83
C THR A 754 -25.85 7.83 -21.33
N HIS A 755 -26.58 6.90 -21.94
CA HIS A 755 -26.81 6.89 -23.41
C HIS A 755 -27.59 8.08 -23.93
N ASP A 756 -28.68 8.44 -23.26
CA ASP A 756 -29.50 9.59 -23.61
C ASP A 756 -30.19 10.20 -22.39
N ALA A 757 -30.89 11.30 -22.61
CA ALA A 757 -31.61 12.02 -21.57
C ALA A 757 -32.72 11.18 -20.93
N THR A 758 -33.40 10.33 -21.70
CA THR A 758 -34.54 9.54 -21.19
C THR A 758 -34.08 8.46 -20.20
N VAL A 759 -33.00 7.74 -20.55
CA VAL A 759 -32.42 6.68 -19.74
C VAL A 759 -31.75 7.26 -18.49
N SER A 760 -31.02 8.36 -18.64
CA SER A 760 -30.39 9.07 -17.51
C SER A 760 -31.44 9.61 -16.53
N MET A 761 -32.51 10.25 -17.04
CA MET A 761 -33.60 10.79 -16.23
C MET A 761 -34.33 9.70 -15.45
N LYS A 762 -34.60 8.55 -16.10
CA LYS A 762 -35.21 7.40 -15.42
C LYS A 762 -34.32 6.89 -14.29
N GLY A 763 -33.02 6.71 -14.53
CA GLY A 763 -32.05 6.32 -13.50
C GLY A 763 -32.01 7.32 -12.33
N ARG A 764 -32.05 8.62 -12.63
CA ARG A 764 -32.12 9.68 -11.62
C ARG A 764 -33.40 9.64 -10.79
N GLN A 765 -34.57 9.54 -11.41
CA GLN A 765 -35.86 9.49 -10.71
C GLN A 765 -35.92 8.34 -9.71
N LEU A 766 -35.38 7.17 -10.11
CA LEU A 766 -35.30 5.99 -9.26
C LEU A 766 -34.31 6.18 -8.10
N LEU A 767 -33.12 6.73 -8.35
CA LEU A 767 -32.17 7.02 -7.27
C LEU A 767 -32.74 8.03 -6.27
N ILE A 768 -33.47 9.03 -6.76
CA ILE A 768 -34.16 10.01 -5.91
C ILE A 768 -35.25 9.35 -5.08
N SER A 769 -36.13 8.53 -5.69
CA SER A 769 -37.21 7.86 -4.96
C SER A 769 -36.67 6.92 -3.89
N LEU A 770 -35.60 6.20 -4.20
CA LEU A 770 -34.93 5.33 -3.23
C LEU A 770 -34.31 6.11 -2.09
N MET A 771 -33.62 7.22 -2.36
CA MET A 771 -33.05 8.09 -1.31
C MET A 771 -34.12 8.74 -0.41
N THR A 772 -35.33 8.98 -0.93
CA THR A 772 -36.44 9.51 -0.13
C THR A 772 -37.16 8.44 0.69
N ASN A 773 -37.20 7.19 0.20
CA ASN A 773 -37.91 6.09 0.85
C ASN A 773 -37.03 5.35 1.87
N ASP A 774 -35.77 5.10 1.55
CA ASP A 774 -34.77 4.48 2.43
C ASP A 774 -33.68 5.50 2.74
N THR A 775 -33.74 6.03 3.96
CA THR A 775 -32.78 7.03 4.44
C THR A 775 -31.67 6.41 5.26
N THR A 776 -31.46 5.09 5.28
CA THR A 776 -30.36 4.50 6.07
C THR A 776 -28.98 5.02 5.62
N GLU A 777 -28.06 5.21 6.58
CA GLU A 777 -26.73 5.77 6.25
C GLU A 777 -25.93 4.86 5.29
N GLU A 778 -26.03 3.54 5.46
CA GLU A 778 -25.39 2.56 4.58
C GLU A 778 -25.93 2.66 3.14
N PHE A 779 -27.23 2.89 2.97
CA PHE A 779 -27.84 3.11 1.67
C PHE A 779 -27.38 4.42 1.03
N LEU A 780 -27.39 5.52 1.78
CA LEU A 780 -26.97 6.85 1.30
C LEU A 780 -25.50 6.87 0.87
N LYS A 781 -24.61 6.11 1.53
CA LYS A 781 -23.21 5.91 1.14
C LYS A 781 -23.04 5.33 -0.27
N ILE A 782 -24.06 4.69 -0.82
CA ILE A 782 -24.05 4.08 -2.16
C ILE A 782 -24.87 4.92 -3.14
N ALA A 783 -26.05 5.38 -2.74
CA ALA A 783 -26.96 6.12 -3.61
C ALA A 783 -26.46 7.54 -3.95
N VAL A 784 -25.96 8.31 -2.97
CA VAL A 784 -25.47 9.69 -3.18
C VAL A 784 -24.31 9.73 -4.18
N PRO A 785 -23.24 8.91 -4.04
CA PRO A 785 -22.16 8.89 -5.02
C PRO A 785 -22.61 8.42 -6.39
N THR A 786 -23.55 7.48 -6.46
CA THR A 786 -24.08 6.95 -7.74
C THR A 786 -24.85 8.02 -8.50
N LEU A 787 -25.75 8.75 -7.83
CA LEU A 787 -26.51 9.85 -8.43
C LEU A 787 -25.57 10.97 -8.89
N ALA A 788 -24.56 11.31 -8.08
CA ALA A 788 -23.58 12.33 -8.46
C ALA A 788 -22.76 11.91 -9.68
N ARG A 789 -22.29 10.66 -9.74
CA ARG A 789 -21.53 10.15 -10.89
C ARG A 789 -22.38 10.01 -12.15
N LEU A 790 -23.67 9.64 -12.02
CA LEU A 790 -24.60 9.65 -13.15
C LEU A 790 -24.71 11.05 -13.76
N ALA A 791 -24.97 12.08 -12.94
CA ALA A 791 -25.08 13.46 -13.40
C ALA A 791 -23.79 13.99 -14.06
N VAL A 792 -22.62 13.65 -13.48
CA VAL A 792 -21.32 14.06 -14.04
C VAL A 792 -21.00 13.35 -15.36
N LYS A 793 -21.32 12.06 -15.49
CA LYS A 793 -21.01 11.29 -16.71
C LYS A 793 -22.02 11.52 -17.83
N SER A 794 -23.31 11.74 -17.52
CA SER A 794 -24.34 12.02 -18.53
C SER A 794 -24.32 13.47 -19.01
N HIS A 795 -23.77 14.39 -18.20
CA HIS A 795 -23.87 15.84 -18.39
C HIS A 795 -25.31 16.38 -18.47
N ILE A 796 -26.29 15.58 -18.05
CA ILE A 796 -27.73 15.87 -18.15
C ILE A 796 -28.30 16.09 -16.74
N GLU A 797 -29.25 17.02 -16.62
CA GLU A 797 -29.94 17.33 -15.35
C GLU A 797 -29.00 17.71 -14.18
N ILE A 798 -27.82 18.26 -14.48
CA ILE A 798 -26.88 18.73 -13.45
C ILE A 798 -27.56 19.72 -12.49
N GLY A 799 -28.27 20.72 -13.02
CA GLY A 799 -28.97 21.73 -12.21
C GLY A 799 -30.06 21.14 -11.32
N GLU A 800 -30.84 20.20 -11.85
CA GLU A 800 -31.90 19.53 -11.09
C GLU A 800 -31.34 18.58 -10.03
N THR A 801 -30.16 17.99 -10.26
CA THR A 801 -29.43 17.19 -9.27
C THR A 801 -28.88 18.07 -8.15
N VAL A 802 -28.33 19.25 -8.48
CA VAL A 802 -27.88 20.24 -7.49
C VAL A 802 -29.04 20.70 -6.62
N LYS A 803 -30.17 21.11 -7.23
CA LYS A 803 -31.38 21.51 -6.49
C LYS A 803 -31.85 20.42 -5.52
N PHE A 804 -31.88 19.16 -5.99
CA PHE A 804 -32.27 18.03 -5.15
C PHE A 804 -31.29 17.84 -3.98
N PHE A 805 -29.98 17.82 -4.23
CA PHE A 805 -28.99 17.65 -3.17
C PHE A 805 -29.01 18.78 -2.15
N LEU A 806 -29.23 20.03 -2.55
CA LEU A 806 -29.35 21.15 -1.61
C LEU A 806 -30.62 21.05 -0.76
N LYS A 807 -31.75 20.68 -1.37
CA LYS A 807 -33.00 20.43 -0.62
C LYS A 807 -32.83 19.28 0.36
N PHE A 808 -32.20 18.19 -0.07
CA PHE A 808 -31.95 17.01 0.75
C PHE A 808 -30.96 17.32 1.88
N LEU A 809 -29.92 18.12 1.62
CA LEU A 809 -28.94 18.58 2.60
C LEU A 809 -29.60 19.37 3.76
N LYS A 810 -30.60 20.20 3.45
CA LYS A 810 -31.37 20.96 4.48
C LYS A 810 -32.25 20.04 5.35
N LEU A 811 -32.79 18.97 4.78
CA LEU A 811 -33.70 18.05 5.46
C LEU A 811 -32.98 16.95 6.26
N GLU A 812 -31.79 16.54 5.83
CA GLU A 812 -31.04 15.44 6.42
C GLU A 812 -30.48 15.83 7.80
N PRO A 813 -30.86 15.18 8.92
CA PRO A 813 -30.36 15.55 10.24
C PRO A 813 -28.92 15.07 10.51
N ARG A 814 -28.45 13.99 9.87
CA ARG A 814 -27.17 13.35 10.22
C ARG A 814 -25.99 14.05 9.55
N GLN A 815 -25.01 14.39 10.38
CA GLN A 815 -23.81 15.13 9.96
C GLN A 815 -22.97 14.36 8.92
N ASN A 816 -22.79 13.05 9.08
CA ASN A 816 -22.03 12.22 8.13
C ASN A 816 -22.66 12.20 6.73
N CYS A 817 -24.00 12.11 6.66
CA CYS A 817 -24.74 12.17 5.39
C CYS A 817 -24.60 13.56 4.74
N ARG A 818 -24.69 14.65 5.52
CA ARG A 818 -24.45 16.02 5.02
C ARG A 818 -23.05 16.17 4.42
N LYS A 819 -22.03 15.66 5.12
CA LYS A 819 -20.63 15.66 4.65
C LYS A 819 -20.46 14.88 3.35
N LEU A 820 -21.11 13.72 3.22
CA LEU A 820 -21.11 12.90 2.02
C LEU A 820 -21.70 13.65 0.81
N ILE A 821 -22.86 14.28 0.99
CA ILE A 821 -23.52 15.06 -0.07
C ILE A 821 -22.62 16.22 -0.53
N LEU A 822 -22.06 17.00 0.41
CA LEU A 822 -21.16 18.11 0.09
C LEU A 822 -19.90 17.66 -0.65
N CYS A 823 -19.32 16.53 -0.25
CA CYS A 823 -18.16 15.95 -0.93
C CYS A 823 -18.46 15.65 -2.41
N HIS A 824 -19.67 15.18 -2.72
CA HIS A 824 -20.09 14.84 -4.08
C HIS A 824 -20.63 16.02 -4.90
N LEU A 825 -20.95 17.16 -4.26
CA LEU A 825 -21.26 18.41 -4.96
C LEU A 825 -20.03 19.06 -5.59
N VAL A 826 -18.81 18.85 -5.06
CA VAL A 826 -17.56 19.38 -5.63
C VAL A 826 -17.32 18.93 -7.08
N PRO A 827 -17.33 17.63 -7.43
CA PRO A 827 -17.16 17.20 -8.82
C PRO A 827 -18.32 17.66 -9.74
N ILE A 828 -19.55 17.79 -9.21
CA ILE A 828 -20.69 18.33 -9.97
C ILE A 828 -20.45 19.81 -10.31
N ALA A 829 -19.97 20.60 -9.35
CA ALA A 829 -19.63 22.02 -9.56
C ALA A 829 -18.50 22.22 -10.57
N ARG A 830 -17.50 21.31 -10.61
CA ARG A 830 -16.45 21.33 -11.64
C ARG A 830 -16.98 20.99 -13.03
N CYS A 831 -17.96 20.10 -13.11
CA CYS A 831 -18.49 19.60 -14.38
C CYS A 831 -19.49 20.57 -15.03
N GLY A 832 -20.40 21.16 -14.24
CA GLY A 832 -21.45 22.05 -14.74
C GLY A 832 -21.53 23.39 -13.99
N PRO A 833 -20.46 24.19 -13.96
CA PRO A 833 -20.37 25.43 -13.17
C PRO A 833 -21.37 26.51 -13.61
N ILE A 834 -21.75 26.56 -14.89
CA ILE A 834 -22.70 27.53 -15.46
C ILE A 834 -24.15 27.19 -15.07
N VAL A 835 -24.42 25.93 -14.70
CA VAL A 835 -25.79 25.43 -14.44
C VAL A 835 -26.27 25.78 -13.02
N TRP A 836 -25.40 26.30 -12.17
CA TRP A 836 -25.74 26.74 -10.82
C TRP A 836 -26.47 28.08 -10.89
N LEU A 837 -27.68 28.12 -10.31
CA LEU A 837 -28.49 29.33 -10.21
C LEU A 837 -28.05 30.15 -9.00
N ASP A 838 -28.21 31.47 -9.04
CA ASP A 838 -27.91 32.36 -7.91
C ASP A 838 -28.61 31.91 -6.62
N SER A 839 -29.86 31.45 -6.72
CA SER A 839 -30.61 30.91 -5.58
C SER A 839 -29.97 29.64 -4.97
N THR A 840 -29.34 28.79 -5.79
CA THR A 840 -28.68 27.56 -5.32
C THR A 840 -27.34 27.85 -4.66
N THR A 841 -26.61 28.85 -5.15
CA THR A 841 -25.38 29.34 -4.52
C THR A 841 -25.66 30.07 -3.21
N GLU A 842 -26.71 30.91 -3.16
CA GLU A 842 -27.18 31.57 -1.92
C GLU A 842 -27.60 30.57 -0.85
N ASP A 843 -28.37 29.54 -1.24
CA ASP A 843 -28.76 28.45 -0.35
C ASP A 843 -27.57 27.73 0.27
N LEU A 844 -26.52 27.47 -0.54
CA LEU A 844 -25.31 26.79 -0.09
C LEU A 844 -24.50 27.66 0.89
N ILE A 845 -24.36 28.95 0.61
CA ILE A 845 -23.64 29.91 1.47
C ILE A 845 -24.40 30.09 2.79
N THR A 846 -25.72 30.25 2.73
CA THR A 846 -26.59 30.39 3.91
C THR A 846 -26.49 29.14 4.79
N PHE A 847 -26.50 27.95 4.18
CA PHE A 847 -26.32 26.69 4.89
C PHE A 847 -24.96 26.62 5.61
N ALA A 848 -23.88 27.06 4.96
CA ALA A 848 -22.54 27.09 5.58
C ALA A 848 -22.47 28.08 6.76
N ASN A 849 -23.03 29.28 6.60
CA ASN A 849 -23.04 30.31 7.64
C ASN A 849 -23.83 29.90 8.90
N ASN A 850 -24.86 29.06 8.73
CA ASN A 850 -25.68 28.54 9.83
C ASN A 850 -25.17 27.21 10.39
N SER A 851 -24.14 26.62 9.80
CA SER A 851 -23.54 25.37 10.29
C SER A 851 -22.41 25.69 11.27
N ASP A 852 -22.30 24.94 12.36
CA ASP A 852 -21.19 25.02 13.32
C ASP A 852 -19.98 24.15 12.96
N ASP A 853 -20.06 23.37 11.87
CA ASP A 853 -19.03 22.41 11.47
C ASP A 853 -18.05 23.01 10.45
N ASP A 854 -16.80 23.17 10.85
CA ASP A 854 -15.72 23.67 10.00
C ASP A 854 -15.49 22.82 8.74
N TYR A 855 -15.74 21.51 8.80
CA TYR A 855 -15.63 20.65 7.62
C TYR A 855 -16.74 20.96 6.61
N VAL A 856 -17.97 21.17 7.07
CA VAL A 856 -19.09 21.55 6.20
C VAL A 856 -18.78 22.86 5.49
N ARG A 857 -18.36 23.87 6.26
CA ARG A 857 -17.99 25.18 5.72
C ARG A 857 -16.82 25.09 4.73
N LEU A 858 -15.78 24.29 5.02
CA LEU A 858 -14.65 24.07 4.11
C LEU A 858 -15.09 23.39 2.80
N GLN A 859 -15.97 22.39 2.85
CA GLN A 859 -16.46 21.75 1.62
C GLN A 859 -17.27 22.73 0.78
N VAL A 860 -18.07 23.60 1.40
CA VAL A 860 -18.77 24.68 0.69
C VAL A 860 -17.78 25.63 0.01
N LEU A 861 -16.70 26.04 0.67
CA LEU A 861 -15.65 26.85 0.03
C LEU A 861 -15.02 26.15 -1.18
N ARG A 862 -14.80 24.83 -1.13
CA ARG A 862 -14.28 24.04 -2.26
C ARG A 862 -15.27 23.96 -3.42
N ILE A 863 -16.57 23.89 -3.14
CA ILE A 863 -17.63 23.95 -4.16
C ILE A 863 -17.59 25.33 -4.84
N ILE A 864 -17.54 26.40 -4.05
CA ILE A 864 -17.47 27.78 -4.55
C ILE A 864 -16.23 28.00 -5.42
N GLU A 865 -15.06 27.52 -4.98
CA GLU A 865 -13.83 27.58 -5.78
C GLU A 865 -13.97 26.83 -7.11
N ALA A 866 -14.60 25.66 -7.10
CA ALA A 866 -14.87 24.88 -8.31
C ALA A 866 -15.77 25.64 -9.30
N LEU A 867 -16.82 26.31 -8.81
CA LEU A 867 -17.71 27.14 -9.63
C LEU A 867 -16.96 28.31 -10.27
N ILE A 868 -16.14 29.00 -9.49
CA ILE A 868 -15.37 30.16 -9.96
C ILE A 868 -14.39 29.75 -11.05
N ASN A 869 -13.61 28.69 -10.82
CA ASN A 869 -12.64 28.15 -11.77
C ASN A 869 -13.29 27.67 -13.07
N GLY A 870 -14.48 27.10 -12.96
CA GLY A 870 -15.24 26.59 -14.10
C GLY A 870 -16.00 27.66 -14.90
N GLY A 871 -15.91 28.94 -14.53
CA GLY A 871 -16.64 30.01 -15.23
C GLY A 871 -18.05 30.29 -14.70
N GLY A 872 -18.51 29.60 -13.65
CA GLY A 872 -19.82 29.85 -13.01
C GLY A 872 -19.94 31.23 -12.35
N TYR A 873 -21.15 31.78 -12.33
CA TYR A 873 -21.45 33.10 -11.78
C TYR A 873 -21.93 32.98 -10.32
N ILE A 874 -21.57 33.96 -9.50
CA ILE A 874 -21.99 34.14 -8.11
C ILE A 874 -22.53 35.56 -8.05
N SER A 875 -23.80 35.71 -7.68
CA SER A 875 -24.44 37.02 -7.61
C SER A 875 -23.74 37.98 -6.63
N PRO A 876 -23.68 39.29 -6.98
CA PRO A 876 -23.31 40.36 -6.07
C PRO A 876 -24.17 40.41 -4.80
N THR A 877 -25.43 39.97 -4.83
CA THR A 877 -26.32 39.95 -3.65
C THR A 877 -25.83 38.98 -2.58
N SER A 878 -25.21 37.87 -3.00
CA SER A 878 -24.67 36.83 -2.12
C SER A 878 -23.31 37.21 -1.53
N THR A 879 -22.76 38.38 -1.87
CA THR A 879 -21.39 38.78 -1.50
C THR A 879 -21.25 39.14 -0.03
N SER A 880 -22.30 39.60 0.65
CA SER A 880 -22.27 39.90 2.09
C SER A 880 -22.16 38.61 2.92
N ASP A 881 -23.00 37.62 2.62
CA ASP A 881 -22.99 36.32 3.28
C ASP A 881 -21.74 35.50 2.92
N LEU A 882 -21.26 35.62 1.68
CA LEU A 882 -19.98 35.05 1.27
C LEU A 882 -18.81 35.72 1.98
N LYS A 883 -18.84 37.05 2.14
CA LYS A 883 -17.84 37.81 2.90
C LYS A 883 -17.81 37.36 4.35
N LYS A 884 -18.98 37.17 4.98
CA LYS A 884 -19.09 36.60 6.34
C LYS A 884 -18.45 35.21 6.41
N LEU A 885 -18.76 34.33 5.46
CA LEU A 885 -18.17 32.98 5.41
C LEU A 885 -16.63 33.03 5.26
N LEU A 886 -16.12 33.89 4.38
CA LEU A 886 -14.68 34.07 4.16
C LEU A 886 -13.99 34.73 5.38
N GLN A 887 -14.68 35.63 6.09
CA GLN A 887 -14.19 36.25 7.33
C GLN A 887 -14.02 35.21 8.45
N MET A 888 -14.89 34.20 8.51
CA MET A 888 -14.78 33.12 9.50
C MET A 888 -13.52 32.26 9.30
N PHE A 889 -12.95 32.21 8.09
CA PHE A 889 -11.78 31.37 7.77
C PHE A 889 -10.50 32.14 7.45
N THR A 890 -10.54 33.47 7.36
CA THR A 890 -9.35 34.29 7.07
C THR A 890 -8.33 34.24 8.22
N ILE A 891 -8.81 34.11 9.46
CA ILE A 891 -7.98 33.92 10.66
C ILE A 891 -8.38 32.59 11.30
N HIS A 892 -8.08 31.49 10.62
CA HIS A 892 -8.39 30.15 11.11
C HIS A 892 -7.13 29.43 11.63
N ASN A 893 -7.26 28.75 12.78
CA ASN A 893 -6.14 28.02 13.42
C ASN A 893 -5.52 26.92 12.54
N ASN A 894 -6.25 26.45 11.53
CA ASN A 894 -5.74 25.53 10.51
C ASN A 894 -5.33 26.30 9.25
N ILE A 895 -4.03 26.38 9.00
CA ILE A 895 -3.42 27.11 7.88
C ILE A 895 -3.87 26.58 6.53
N GLN A 896 -4.16 25.28 6.39
CA GLN A 896 -4.67 24.73 5.14
C GLN A 896 -6.07 25.29 4.81
N VAL A 897 -6.89 25.50 5.84
CA VAL A 897 -8.23 26.09 5.71
C VAL A 897 -8.13 27.57 5.42
N ALA A 898 -7.23 28.29 6.11
CA ALA A 898 -6.97 29.71 5.85
C ALA A 898 -6.39 29.95 4.45
N TYR A 899 -5.43 29.13 4.01
CA TYR A 899 -4.87 29.17 2.66
C TYR A 899 -5.94 28.88 1.60
N GLN A 900 -6.78 27.86 1.81
CA GLN A 900 -7.88 27.53 0.90
C GLN A 900 -8.89 28.68 0.82
N CYS A 901 -9.20 29.31 1.95
CA CYS A 901 -10.03 30.51 2.02
C CYS A 901 -9.40 31.66 1.24
N CYS A 902 -8.13 32.00 1.51
CA CYS A 902 -7.39 33.06 0.80
C CYS A 902 -7.27 32.80 -0.70
N SER A 903 -7.02 31.55 -1.13
CA SER A 903 -7.01 31.16 -2.55
C SER A 903 -8.38 31.41 -3.19
N THR A 904 -9.46 31.02 -2.51
CA THR A 904 -10.82 31.22 -3.00
C THR A 904 -11.15 32.72 -3.07
N THR A 905 -10.81 33.49 -2.03
CA THR A 905 -10.94 34.95 -2.00
C THR A 905 -10.20 35.62 -3.15
N LEU A 906 -8.92 35.27 -3.37
CA LEU A 906 -8.12 35.84 -4.46
C LEU A 906 -8.75 35.56 -5.82
N ARG A 907 -9.24 34.34 -6.04
CA ARG A 907 -9.92 33.96 -7.30
C ARG A 907 -11.24 34.70 -7.50
N ILE A 908 -12.01 34.95 -6.43
CA ILE A 908 -13.22 35.80 -6.48
C ILE A 908 -12.83 37.22 -6.92
N ILE A 909 -11.81 37.80 -6.30
CA ILE A 909 -11.32 39.16 -6.61
C ILE A 909 -10.87 39.25 -8.08
N LEU A 910 -10.06 38.29 -8.53
CA LEU A 910 -9.55 38.24 -9.91
C LEU A 910 -10.67 38.10 -10.94
N LYS A 911 -11.74 37.36 -10.63
CA LYS A 911 -12.84 37.09 -11.57
C LYS A 911 -13.83 38.24 -11.68
N TYR A 912 -14.21 38.88 -10.58
CA TYR A 912 -15.26 39.91 -10.60
C TYR A 912 -14.73 41.33 -10.83
N ARG A 913 -13.41 41.56 -10.82
CA ARG A 913 -12.66 42.80 -11.18
C ARG A 913 -13.15 44.14 -10.58
N ASN A 914 -14.27 44.19 -9.87
CA ASN A 914 -14.96 45.41 -9.50
C ASN A 914 -15.89 45.20 -8.29
N ILE A 915 -15.35 44.67 -7.18
CA ILE A 915 -16.05 44.75 -5.89
C ILE A 915 -15.17 45.56 -4.94
N SER A 916 -15.35 46.87 -4.98
CA SER A 916 -14.91 47.84 -3.97
C SER A 916 -15.45 47.55 -2.56
N ASN A 917 -16.33 46.56 -2.38
CA ASN A 917 -17.00 46.20 -1.12
C ASN A 917 -16.49 44.91 -0.43
N LEU A 918 -15.50 44.20 -0.99
CA LEU A 918 -14.89 43.02 -0.37
C LEU A 918 -13.62 43.39 0.42
N SER A 919 -13.65 44.52 1.15
CA SER A 919 -12.68 44.84 2.20
C SER A 919 -12.84 43.81 3.35
N LEU A 920 -12.03 42.76 3.36
CA LEU A 920 -12.08 41.73 4.41
C LEU A 920 -11.52 42.22 5.76
N VAL A 921 -10.97 43.44 5.81
CA VAL A 921 -10.36 44.03 7.01
C VAL A 921 -10.88 45.45 7.19
N GLU A 922 -11.84 45.63 8.10
CA GLU A 922 -12.00 46.88 8.83
C GLU A 922 -11.62 46.58 10.28
N SER A 923 -10.65 47.31 10.80
CA SER A 923 -10.05 47.19 12.14
C SER A 923 -9.11 45.99 12.36
N THR A 924 -7.82 46.21 12.08
CA THR A 924 -6.74 46.07 13.08
C THR A 924 -5.44 46.57 12.44
N ASN A 925 -4.72 47.39 13.20
CA ASN A 925 -3.56 48.17 12.76
C ASN A 925 -2.44 47.30 12.14
N ASN A 926 -1.98 47.74 10.96
CA ASN A 926 -0.58 47.75 10.51
C ASN A 926 0.27 46.46 10.30
N GLU A 927 -0.30 45.26 10.14
CA GLU A 927 0.54 44.06 9.78
C GLU A 927 0.13 43.27 8.52
N LEU A 928 -0.72 43.82 7.64
CA LEU A 928 -1.00 43.20 6.33
C LEU A 928 -0.64 44.14 5.17
N PHE A 929 0.65 44.48 5.04
CA PHE A 929 1.13 44.99 3.75
C PHE A 929 1.20 43.84 2.73
N SER A 930 0.72 44.14 1.51
CA SER A 930 0.96 43.41 0.25
C SER A 930 0.13 42.14 -0.04
N LEU A 931 -1.15 42.35 -0.34
CA LEU A 931 -1.92 41.53 -1.30
C LEU A 931 -1.87 42.15 -2.72
N GLU A 932 -0.77 42.82 -3.05
CA GLU A 932 -0.49 43.36 -4.39
C GLU A 932 0.73 42.63 -4.99
N ILE A 933 0.47 41.99 -6.14
CA ILE A 933 1.46 41.53 -7.13
C ILE A 933 2.25 40.26 -6.77
N ILE A 934 1.59 39.09 -6.84
CA ILE A 934 2.22 37.86 -7.37
C ILE A 934 1.22 37.20 -8.34
N SER A 935 0.95 37.89 -9.45
CA SER A 935 0.47 37.28 -10.68
C SER A 935 1.13 37.98 -11.87
N LEU A 936 2.43 37.75 -12.01
CA LEU A 936 3.20 37.79 -13.25
C LEU A 936 4.35 36.79 -13.12
#